data_AF-A0A413VW28-F1
#
_entry.id   AF-A0A413VW28-F1
#
_cell.length_a   1.000
_cell.length_b   1.000
_cell.length_c   1.000
_cell.angle_alpha   90.00
_cell.angle_beta   90.00
_cell.angle_gamma   90.00
#
_symmetry.space_group_name_H-M   'P 1'
#
loop_
_entity.id
_entity.type
_entity.pdbx_description
1 polymer ?
#
loop_
_entity_poly.entity_id
_entity_poly.type
_entity_poly.pdbx_seq_one_letter_code
_entity_poly.pdbx_strand_id
1 'polypeptide(L)'
;MKKQLLMVLCAAVSCSWASAQGNVSSQIKGDFDIQNTWEKTDGIYPEGWYASNVDRVLKFPIVFGDADRTTTGGKSIKMVNDFCGAMGLGANAPAFVSLGEFWSYAWCKLVLFGSGSKILASDGGTHGGVEFTSQPDSIVGYIKRQHGVDTGKKEGEQNLNEKAQILAYFWTGTTKSQVKSGLSLKEKEDVEPQEMVDRDKDVLGMITEGVTKSEDFSLVATVDKFIEGDYEDWTYVSLPVNYLTDGVPEKANVIISSAEYFNDKTIGKGNTLWADDFKFIYNSKLKSITINGTPLEGFNKDTYMYVLQGEFPAKDDIVAISDGKGAKVDIQEGDNIMKIVVTGNDGASNQHVYSLVRKGTTFGATAIALNDVKLEDFDPAVTSYDGLEMTNGVYPVVSVNSDPNLTSVDMQLSTSEHTVTIVVTDKVNGADHTYTLKFTPSDKIMNGSQIKGDFEKQVQWGPDALNEERWGTVADGWYSSNVTQMGSMNFVMVEKESHVVGDDKLAVKMINGRPGAMGIESNAPGYIALGRPWVYADMIGLMSSIYPGGIPDTDDSDGGTIGGVNFSYQPDSIIGYYKRTYADAGSKLAGTNLNEEAKIIAYLWKGTSTSMAPATGDLFTSTGSSWQLLIDRDIDILGTKNGGEAAGGITLIASAEETVKELADWTRISVPLNYVSDEKPEKANVIISSADYFNRTRIGNGNTLSADNVAFVYNSKLKSITISGTALTGFDKDTYEYAVDGVMPVVADVVAEADGKGATVEVTAAGKVLTITVKGNDIADNAANYHTYTLTFKGGVGVEQNTYNSLSIKGIESGVVVEGAQLEELIEVYSVQGMLVAQSTVNGTMTIHGLSSNTIYLVKIGSYVTRVMTK
;
A
#
# COMPACT_ATOMS: atom_id res chain seq x y z
N MET A 1 60.78 18.59 22.32
CA MET A 1 59.47 19.18 22.71
C MET A 1 59.39 20.70 22.48
N LYS A 2 59.81 21.25 21.31
CA LYS A 2 59.80 22.72 21.06
C LYS A 2 59.45 23.14 19.61
N LYS A 3 58.82 22.27 18.82
CA LYS A 3 58.35 22.59 17.45
C LYS A 3 56.90 22.19 17.17
N GLN A 4 56.18 21.68 18.17
CA GLN A 4 54.79 21.19 18.04
C GLN A 4 53.73 22.15 18.62
N LEU A 5 54.09 23.38 18.98
CA LEU A 5 53.19 24.34 19.63
C LEU A 5 52.92 25.60 18.79
N LEU A 6 53.25 25.57 17.49
CA LEU A 6 53.20 26.75 16.61
C LEU A 6 52.27 26.49 15.42
N MET A 7 50.97 26.33 15.69
CA MET A 7 49.89 26.51 14.71
C MET A 7 48.56 26.40 15.45
N VAL A 8 48.23 27.44 16.22
CA VAL A 8 46.89 27.64 16.73
C VAL A 8 46.65 29.13 16.54
N LEU A 9 45.81 29.51 15.56
CA LEU A 9 44.73 30.51 15.70
C LEU A 9 44.15 31.04 14.37
N CYS A 10 42.83 31.21 14.44
CA CYS A 10 41.93 32.16 13.77
C CYS A 10 41.31 31.82 12.41
N ALA A 11 40.02 32.10 12.36
CA ALA A 11 39.03 31.65 11.40
C ALA A 11 39.15 32.32 10.03
N ALA A 12 39.09 31.50 8.99
CA ALA A 12 38.48 31.79 7.71
C ALA A 12 37.97 30.45 7.18
N VAL A 13 36.89 30.41 6.42
CA VAL A 13 36.11 29.19 6.19
C VAL A 13 36.50 28.54 4.84
N SER A 14 36.48 27.21 4.72
CA SER A 14 36.48 26.48 3.43
C SER A 14 35.58 25.25 3.49
N CYS A 15 34.54 25.13 2.67
CA CYS A 15 33.69 23.93 2.61
C CYS A 15 34.24 22.84 1.67
N SER A 16 34.00 21.58 2.06
CA SER A 16 34.03 20.40 1.19
C SER A 16 32.62 20.07 0.69
N TRP A 17 32.55 19.51 -0.52
CA TRP A 17 31.37 19.42 -1.39
C TRP A 17 30.68 18.05 -1.26
N ALA A 18 29.35 18.00 -1.39
CA ALA A 18 28.64 16.82 -1.87
C ALA A 18 27.78 17.19 -3.08
N SER A 19 27.87 16.36 -4.11
CA SER A 19 27.26 16.49 -5.42
C SER A 19 25.74 16.66 -5.39
N ALA A 20 25.24 17.78 -5.93
CA ALA A 20 24.04 17.89 -6.79
C ALA A 20 23.54 19.34 -6.86
N GLN A 21 24.28 20.26 -7.50
CA GLN A 21 23.63 21.48 -8.02
C GLN A 21 22.89 21.09 -9.30
N GLY A 22 21.72 20.47 -9.14
CA GLY A 22 20.74 20.33 -10.21
C GLY A 22 20.00 21.66 -10.41
N ASN A 23 19.53 21.90 -11.63
CA ASN A 23 18.64 23.02 -11.94
C ASN A 23 17.43 23.01 -10.98
N VAL A 24 17.18 24.12 -10.29
CA VAL A 24 15.97 24.30 -9.50
C VAL A 24 14.95 25.03 -10.38
N SER A 25 14.23 24.30 -11.23
CA SER A 25 13.26 24.92 -12.14
C SER A 25 12.13 25.64 -11.38
N SER A 26 11.71 25.11 -10.23
CA SER A 26 10.52 25.58 -9.48
C SER A 26 10.54 25.34 -7.95
N GLN A 27 11.31 24.41 -7.38
CA GLN A 27 11.22 24.10 -5.94
C GLN A 27 12.55 23.82 -5.23
N ILE A 28 12.69 24.30 -3.99
CA ILE A 28 13.87 24.10 -3.14
C ILE A 28 13.73 22.86 -2.26
N LYS A 29 14.85 22.21 -1.91
CA LYS A 29 14.90 21.09 -0.97
C LYS A 29 14.84 21.57 0.49
N GLY A 30 13.73 22.19 0.89
CA GLY A 30 13.59 22.78 2.21
C GLY A 30 12.93 21.89 3.27
N ASP A 31 12.68 20.61 2.97
CA ASP A 31 12.31 19.58 3.97
C ASP A 31 13.47 19.29 4.95
N PHE A 32 14.71 19.48 4.49
CA PHE A 32 15.94 19.19 5.23
C PHE A 32 16.08 17.76 5.78
N ASP A 33 15.33 16.79 5.28
CA ASP A 33 15.38 15.40 5.78
C ASP A 33 16.71 14.72 5.45
N ILE A 34 17.25 15.02 4.27
CA ILE A 34 18.53 14.50 3.80
C ILE A 34 19.64 15.45 4.21
N GLN A 35 20.43 15.00 5.19
CA GLN A 35 21.53 15.77 5.78
C GLN A 35 22.80 14.96 5.77
N ASN A 36 23.86 15.55 5.26
CA ASN A 36 25.19 14.95 5.25
C ASN A 36 25.99 15.43 6.46
N THR A 37 26.74 14.52 7.08
CA THR A 37 27.59 14.87 8.21
C THR A 37 28.83 15.63 7.75
N TRP A 38 29.16 16.68 8.49
CA TRP A 38 30.34 17.49 8.26
C TRP A 38 31.55 16.88 8.97
N GLU A 39 32.27 16.02 8.24
CA GLU A 39 33.60 15.47 8.52
C GLU A 39 33.97 15.32 10.02
N LYS A 40 33.57 14.21 10.65
CA LYS A 40 33.92 13.85 12.05
C LYS A 40 33.55 14.91 13.10
N THR A 41 32.57 15.77 12.81
CA THR A 41 31.91 16.65 13.77
C THR A 41 30.41 16.34 13.82
N ASP A 42 29.70 16.96 14.75
CA ASP A 42 28.23 16.86 14.85
C ASP A 42 27.50 17.84 13.91
N GLY A 43 28.23 18.67 13.15
CA GLY A 43 27.64 19.59 12.19
C GLY A 43 27.15 18.90 10.92
N ILE A 44 26.22 19.54 10.20
CA ILE A 44 25.65 19.01 8.96
C ILE A 44 25.65 20.03 7.82
N TYR A 45 25.45 19.55 6.60
CA TYR A 45 24.99 20.36 5.46
C TYR A 45 23.75 19.69 4.86
N PRO A 46 22.61 20.40 4.75
CA PRO A 46 21.41 19.84 4.14
C PRO A 46 21.60 19.68 2.64
N GLU A 47 20.95 18.67 2.05
CA GLU A 47 21.02 18.46 0.61
C GLU A 47 20.47 19.69 -0.16
N GLY A 48 21.25 20.20 -1.11
CA GLY A 48 20.86 21.36 -1.91
C GLY A 48 21.10 22.73 -1.25
N TRP A 49 21.68 22.76 -0.05
CA TRP A 49 21.99 24.00 0.68
C TRP A 49 23.45 24.07 1.14
N TYR A 50 23.99 25.28 1.17
CA TYR A 50 25.21 25.61 1.90
C TYR A 50 24.88 25.91 3.36
N ALA A 51 25.76 25.51 4.27
CA ALA A 51 25.67 25.79 5.69
C ALA A 51 26.90 26.58 6.16
N SER A 52 26.72 27.55 7.07
CA SER A 52 27.79 28.46 7.51
C SER A 52 28.78 27.86 8.54
N ASN A 53 28.89 26.53 8.61
CA ASN A 53 29.85 25.85 9.48
C ASN A 53 31.30 26.36 9.23
N VAL A 54 32.04 26.63 10.30
CA VAL A 54 33.35 27.28 10.21
C VAL A 54 34.47 26.23 10.13
N ASP A 55 35.05 26.05 8.95
CA ASP A 55 36.13 25.09 8.67
C ASP A 55 37.45 25.78 8.33
N ARG A 56 38.55 25.55 9.07
CA ARG A 56 39.96 25.62 8.59
C ARG A 56 40.94 25.02 9.60
N VAL A 57 41.61 25.82 10.43
CA VAL A 57 42.62 25.35 11.40
C VAL A 57 41.96 24.65 12.60
N LEU A 58 40.73 25.05 12.93
CA LEU A 58 39.82 24.42 13.87
C LEU A 58 38.43 24.36 13.21
N LYS A 59 37.64 23.36 13.59
CA LYS A 59 36.27 23.14 13.08
C LYS A 59 35.25 23.54 14.14
N PHE A 60 34.35 24.46 13.82
CA PHE A 60 33.26 24.88 14.69
C PHE A 60 31.92 24.63 13.99
N PRO A 61 31.20 23.55 14.36
CA PRO A 61 29.86 23.31 13.83
C PRO A 61 28.90 24.31 14.48
N ILE A 62 28.11 24.99 13.66
CA ILE A 62 27.07 25.94 14.09
C ILE A 62 25.72 25.66 13.40
N VAL A 63 25.69 24.73 12.45
CA VAL A 63 24.48 24.19 11.82
C VAL A 63 24.40 22.69 12.08
N PHE A 64 23.30 22.24 12.67
CA PHE A 64 23.08 20.88 13.15
C PHE A 64 21.76 20.33 12.64
N GLY A 65 21.63 19.00 12.60
CA GLY A 65 20.34 18.35 12.46
C GLY A 65 19.60 18.33 13.79
N ASP A 66 18.27 18.40 13.74
CA ASP A 66 17.39 18.24 14.90
C ASP A 66 16.15 17.43 14.51
N ALA A 67 15.30 17.12 15.48
CA ALA A 67 14.05 16.41 15.23
C ALA A 67 13.12 17.22 14.31
N ASP A 68 12.48 16.54 13.35
CA ASP A 68 11.40 17.09 12.52
C ASP A 68 10.20 17.54 13.36
N ARG A 69 9.45 18.49 12.81
CA ARG A 69 8.17 18.99 13.31
C ARG A 69 7.05 17.95 13.34
N THR A 70 6.96 17.02 12.39
CA THR A 70 5.73 16.24 12.12
C THR A 70 5.84 14.72 12.18
N THR A 71 7.02 14.12 11.96
CA THR A 71 7.14 12.65 11.85
C THR A 71 8.15 12.03 12.82
N THR A 72 7.96 10.73 13.10
CA THR A 72 8.95 9.91 13.79
C THR A 72 10.00 9.45 12.77
N GLY A 73 11.03 10.26 12.51
CA GLY A 73 12.16 9.88 11.66
C GLY A 73 12.67 10.95 10.69
N GLY A 74 11.88 11.99 10.40
CA GLY A 74 12.33 13.16 9.64
C GLY A 74 13.33 14.03 10.40
N LYS A 75 13.96 14.99 9.71
CA LYS A 75 14.93 15.92 10.30
C LYS A 75 14.68 17.37 9.94
N SER A 76 14.82 18.25 10.93
CA SER A 76 14.90 19.70 10.74
C SER A 76 16.34 20.20 10.85
N ILE A 77 16.57 21.49 10.60
CA ILE A 77 17.85 22.14 10.88
C ILE A 77 17.79 23.04 12.11
N LYS A 78 18.89 23.06 12.87
CA LYS A 78 19.15 23.97 13.99
C LYS A 78 20.41 24.80 13.71
N MET A 79 20.24 26.11 13.64
CA MET A 79 21.30 27.10 13.44
C MET A 79 21.58 27.83 14.75
N VAL A 80 22.79 27.72 15.28
CA VAL A 80 23.19 28.30 16.58
C VAL A 80 24.33 29.28 16.38
N ASN A 81 24.10 30.57 16.62
CA ASN A 81 25.18 31.56 16.65
C ASN A 81 26.20 31.19 17.74
N ASP A 82 27.49 31.14 17.42
CA ASP A 82 28.53 30.86 18.42
C ASP A 82 29.85 31.59 18.16
N PHE A 83 30.63 31.74 19.21
CA PHE A 83 31.99 32.29 19.15
C PHE A 83 32.93 31.29 18.47
N CYS A 84 33.42 31.66 17.29
CA CYS A 84 34.37 30.86 16.52
C CYS A 84 35.78 31.44 16.68
N GLY A 85 36.59 30.85 17.56
CA GLY A 85 37.92 31.37 17.90
C GLY A 85 38.73 30.48 18.83
N ALA A 86 40.00 30.84 19.03
CA ALA A 86 40.88 30.17 19.98
C ALA A 86 41.79 31.19 20.68
N MET A 87 42.24 30.89 21.90
CA MET A 87 43.13 31.73 22.73
C MET A 87 42.74 33.23 22.77
N GLY A 88 41.45 33.53 22.96
CA GLY A 88 40.93 34.91 23.09
C GLY A 88 40.83 35.69 21.78
N LEU A 89 40.93 35.01 20.63
CA LEU A 89 41.00 35.62 19.31
C LEU A 89 39.98 34.92 18.39
N GLY A 90 38.90 35.64 18.08
CA GLY A 90 37.75 35.14 17.33
C GLY A 90 36.60 36.15 17.35
N ALA A 91 35.47 35.77 16.76
CA ALA A 91 34.24 36.56 16.75
C ALA A 91 33.02 35.65 16.84
N ASN A 92 31.87 36.21 17.21
CA ASN A 92 30.60 35.51 17.07
C ASN A 92 30.27 35.37 15.58
N ALA A 93 30.06 34.13 15.14
CA ALA A 93 29.68 33.81 13.77
C ALA A 93 28.16 33.60 13.69
N PRO A 94 27.49 34.13 12.65
CA PRO A 94 26.08 33.87 12.43
C PRO A 94 25.90 32.46 11.85
N ALA A 95 24.98 31.69 12.42
CA ALA A 95 24.55 30.45 11.81
C ALA A 95 23.49 30.72 10.74
N PHE A 96 23.69 30.19 9.53
CA PHE A 96 22.75 30.32 8.43
C PHE A 96 22.90 29.20 7.41
N VAL A 97 21.85 29.00 6.63
CA VAL A 97 21.89 28.21 5.39
C VAL A 97 21.56 29.09 4.20
N SER A 98 22.10 28.75 3.02
CA SER A 98 21.97 29.54 1.79
C SER A 98 21.94 28.64 0.55
N LEU A 99 21.23 29.06 -0.50
CA LEU A 99 21.35 28.41 -1.83
C LEU A 99 22.63 28.87 -2.57
N GLY A 100 23.11 30.08 -2.29
CA GLY A 100 24.39 30.60 -2.76
C GLY A 100 25.57 30.13 -1.91
N GLU A 101 26.76 30.07 -2.53
CA GLU A 101 28.00 29.65 -1.91
C GLU A 101 28.47 30.69 -0.89
N PHE A 102 28.91 30.26 0.29
CA PHE A 102 29.38 31.19 1.31
C PHE A 102 30.80 31.69 0.98
N TRP A 103 31.14 32.91 1.43
CA TRP A 103 32.51 33.39 1.50
C TRP A 103 32.78 34.18 2.77
N SER A 104 34.04 34.28 3.18
CA SER A 104 34.46 35.07 4.35
C SER A 104 35.87 35.65 4.16
N TYR A 105 36.13 36.80 4.76
CA TYR A 105 37.44 37.45 4.84
C TYR A 105 37.75 37.87 6.27
N ALA A 106 38.99 37.66 6.70
CA ALA A 106 39.50 38.20 7.95
C ALA A 106 40.94 38.68 7.79
N TRP A 107 41.18 39.93 8.17
CA TRP A 107 42.51 40.51 8.30
C TRP A 107 42.91 40.57 9.77
N CYS A 108 44.00 39.89 10.11
CA CYS A 108 44.43 39.70 11.49
C CYS A 108 45.84 40.25 11.70
N LYS A 109 46.06 40.90 12.84
CA LYS A 109 47.39 41.21 13.36
C LYS A 109 47.75 40.22 14.45
N LEU A 110 48.80 39.43 14.23
CA LEU A 110 49.30 38.45 15.19
C LEU A 110 50.46 39.00 16.02
N VAL A 111 50.36 38.96 17.34
CA VAL A 111 51.44 39.29 18.28
C VAL A 111 51.85 38.01 19.00
N LEU A 112 53.04 37.49 18.70
CA LEU A 112 53.55 36.18 19.19
C LEU A 112 53.81 36.13 20.70
N PHE A 113 53.94 37.28 21.37
CA PHE A 113 54.17 37.38 22.81
C PHE A 113 53.51 38.64 23.38
N GLY A 114 52.44 38.50 24.15
CA GLY A 114 51.72 39.58 24.83
C GLY A 114 50.21 39.67 24.48
N SER A 115 49.47 40.52 25.18
CA SER A 115 48.09 40.87 24.85
C SER A 115 48.09 41.90 23.69
N GLY A 116 47.65 41.50 22.50
CA GLY A 116 47.69 42.43 21.35
C GLY A 116 47.27 41.89 19.99
N SER A 117 47.04 40.58 19.85
CA SER A 117 46.53 40.03 18.59
C SER A 117 45.05 40.39 18.41
N LYS A 118 44.67 40.87 17.21
CA LYS A 118 43.33 41.38 16.93
C LYS A 118 42.89 41.09 15.50
N ILE A 119 41.59 40.87 15.30
CA ILE A 119 40.94 41.00 13.99
C ILE A 119 40.81 42.51 13.72
N LEU A 120 41.35 42.97 12.61
CA LEU A 120 41.37 44.38 12.22
C LEU A 120 40.28 44.72 11.21
N ALA A 121 39.91 43.77 10.37
CA ALA A 121 38.78 43.85 9.46
C ALA A 121 38.26 42.45 9.14
N SER A 122 36.96 42.31 8.95
CA SER A 122 36.31 41.09 8.48
C SER A 122 35.15 41.44 7.57
N ASP A 123 34.79 40.52 6.68
CA ASP A 123 33.59 40.57 5.85
C ASP A 123 33.18 39.14 5.51
N GLY A 124 31.97 38.97 5.01
CA GLY A 124 31.47 37.70 4.54
C GLY A 124 30.06 37.82 4.00
N GLY A 125 29.56 36.70 3.50
CA GLY A 125 28.24 36.61 2.93
C GLY A 125 28.16 35.41 2.00
N THR A 126 27.33 35.55 0.98
CA THR A 126 27.13 34.54 -0.06
C THR A 126 27.37 35.13 -1.44
N HIS A 127 27.69 34.26 -2.40
CA HIS A 127 27.79 34.61 -3.80
C HIS A 127 27.23 33.49 -4.68
N GLY A 128 26.85 33.82 -5.91
CA GLY A 128 26.12 32.90 -6.76
C GLY A 128 24.71 32.63 -6.24
N GLY A 129 24.19 31.46 -6.54
CA GLY A 129 22.84 31.02 -6.22
C GLY A 129 22.52 29.77 -7.00
N VAL A 130 21.24 29.50 -7.20
CA VAL A 130 20.74 28.44 -8.08
C VAL A 130 20.16 29.04 -9.34
N GLU A 131 20.29 28.32 -10.46
CA GLU A 131 19.49 28.56 -11.67
C GLU A 131 18.00 28.45 -11.32
N PHE A 132 17.21 29.44 -11.71
CA PHE A 132 15.82 29.58 -11.31
C PHE A 132 15.02 30.37 -12.36
N THR A 133 13.98 29.77 -12.93
CA THR A 133 13.21 30.34 -14.06
C THR A 133 11.72 30.50 -13.76
N SER A 134 11.34 30.42 -12.48
CA SER A 134 9.96 30.52 -12.03
C SER A 134 9.65 31.84 -11.34
N GLN A 135 8.36 32.13 -11.16
CA GLN A 135 7.88 33.33 -10.46
C GLN A 135 6.96 32.93 -9.29
N PRO A 136 7.54 32.63 -8.10
CA PRO A 136 6.77 32.26 -6.92
C PRO A 136 6.02 33.45 -6.33
N ASP A 137 4.88 33.20 -5.72
CA ASP A 137 4.04 34.20 -5.06
C ASP A 137 4.40 34.36 -3.58
N SER A 138 4.85 33.29 -2.93
CA SER A 138 5.37 33.34 -1.55
C SER A 138 6.43 32.28 -1.28
N ILE A 139 7.17 32.49 -0.20
CA ILE A 139 8.03 31.50 0.46
C ILE A 139 7.37 31.15 1.77
N VAL A 140 7.15 29.86 2.02
CA VAL A 140 6.54 29.37 3.25
C VAL A 140 7.44 28.36 3.94
N GLY A 141 7.26 28.18 5.24
CA GLY A 141 8.00 27.19 6.02
C GLY A 141 7.62 27.26 7.49
N TYR A 142 8.34 26.52 8.34
CA TYR A 142 8.16 26.56 9.79
C TYR A 142 9.48 26.93 10.46
N ILE A 143 9.39 27.70 11.55
CA ILE A 143 10.54 28.10 12.34
C ILE A 143 10.29 27.97 13.85
N LYS A 144 11.36 27.78 14.60
CA LYS A 144 11.43 28.05 16.04
C LYS A 144 12.57 28.99 16.33
N ARG A 145 12.50 29.73 17.43
CA ARG A 145 13.56 30.68 17.78
C ARG A 145 13.76 30.76 19.28
N GLN A 146 15.02 30.84 19.69
CA GLN A 146 15.41 31.01 21.08
C GLN A 146 16.66 31.88 21.19
N HIS A 147 16.63 32.95 22.00
CA HIS A 147 17.83 33.69 22.37
C HIS A 147 18.70 32.91 23.37
N GLY A 148 20.01 33.15 23.31
CA GLY A 148 20.97 32.58 24.27
C GLY A 148 20.72 33.03 25.71
N VAL A 149 21.19 32.26 26.69
CA VAL A 149 21.03 32.55 28.13
C VAL A 149 22.35 33.05 28.72
N ASP A 150 22.34 34.19 29.43
CA ASP A 150 23.57 34.79 29.97
C ASP A 150 24.21 33.92 31.05
N THR A 151 25.43 33.44 30.75
CA THR A 151 26.21 32.59 31.65
C THR A 151 27.36 33.35 32.34
N GLY A 152 27.47 34.67 32.16
CA GLY A 152 28.49 35.51 32.78
C GLY A 152 29.92 35.30 32.27
N LYS A 153 30.11 34.66 31.11
CA LYS A 153 31.41 34.45 30.46
C LYS A 153 31.79 35.65 29.58
N LYS A 154 33.09 36.00 29.53
CA LYS A 154 33.63 37.17 28.80
C LYS A 154 33.87 36.95 27.29
N GLU A 155 33.88 35.72 26.79
CA GLU A 155 34.08 35.41 25.37
C GLU A 155 32.73 35.09 24.70
N GLY A 156 32.41 35.83 23.64
CA GLY A 156 31.15 35.71 22.90
C GLY A 156 29.98 36.39 23.61
N GLU A 157 29.95 37.73 23.58
CA GLU A 157 28.86 38.52 24.16
C GLU A 157 27.49 38.09 23.60
N GLN A 158 26.47 38.18 24.44
CA GLN A 158 25.11 37.85 24.07
C GLN A 158 24.33 39.10 23.67
N ASN A 159 23.38 38.90 22.77
CA ASN A 159 22.46 39.95 22.38
C ASN A 159 21.03 39.40 22.33
N LEU A 160 20.27 39.70 23.38
CA LEU A 160 18.86 39.31 23.52
C LEU A 160 17.91 40.16 22.67
N ASN A 161 18.42 41.21 22.03
CA ASN A 161 17.67 42.08 21.12
C ASN A 161 18.02 41.81 19.64
N GLU A 162 18.87 40.82 19.36
CA GLU A 162 19.18 40.42 18.00
C GLU A 162 17.94 39.87 17.30
N LYS A 163 17.84 40.08 15.99
CA LYS A 163 16.79 39.52 15.13
C LYS A 163 17.38 38.36 14.33
N ALA A 164 16.55 37.38 13.98
CA ALA A 164 16.87 36.46 12.89
C ALA A 164 16.35 37.04 11.57
N GLN A 165 16.79 36.50 10.44
CA GLN A 165 16.36 37.00 9.13
C GLN A 165 16.15 35.86 8.12
N ILE A 166 15.07 35.96 7.36
CA ILE A 166 14.85 35.19 6.13
C ILE A 166 14.92 36.18 4.97
N LEU A 167 15.82 35.91 4.04
CA LEU A 167 16.09 36.75 2.88
C LEU A 167 16.03 35.90 1.63
N ALA A 168 15.33 36.36 0.60
CA ALA A 168 15.43 35.78 -0.74
C ALA A 168 15.52 36.87 -1.78
N TYR A 169 16.24 36.60 -2.87
CA TYR A 169 16.33 37.52 -3.99
C TYR A 169 16.49 36.76 -5.30
N PHE A 170 15.90 37.33 -6.34
CA PHE A 170 15.75 36.74 -7.66
C PHE A 170 16.26 37.74 -8.70
N TRP A 171 17.08 37.30 -9.66
CA TRP A 171 17.69 38.21 -10.63
C TRP A 171 17.95 37.56 -11.99
N THR A 172 18.19 38.40 -12.99
CA THR A 172 18.70 38.05 -14.32
C THR A 172 20.13 38.55 -14.48
N GLY A 173 20.87 38.00 -15.45
CA GLY A 173 22.24 38.40 -15.74
C GLY A 173 23.21 38.12 -14.59
N THR A 174 24.27 38.92 -14.49
CA THR A 174 25.33 38.73 -13.49
C THR A 174 25.97 40.03 -13.02
N THR A 175 26.45 40.02 -11.78
CA THR A 175 27.34 41.03 -11.20
C THR A 175 28.73 40.46 -10.94
N LYS A 176 29.76 41.32 -11.02
CA LYS A 176 31.15 40.95 -10.72
C LYS A 176 31.83 42.04 -9.91
N SER A 177 32.53 41.65 -8.85
CA SER A 177 33.38 42.56 -8.07
C SER A 177 34.67 41.88 -7.62
N GLN A 178 35.68 42.67 -7.26
CA GLN A 178 36.96 42.18 -6.75
C GLN A 178 36.92 42.18 -5.22
N VAL A 179 36.92 40.99 -4.61
CA VAL A 179 36.66 40.78 -3.19
C VAL A 179 37.83 40.02 -2.55
N LYS A 180 38.33 40.52 -1.43
CA LYS A 180 39.33 39.80 -0.64
C LYS A 180 38.62 38.67 0.10
N SER A 181 39.20 37.48 0.12
CA SER A 181 38.65 36.33 0.83
C SER A 181 39.74 35.58 1.59
N GLY A 182 39.34 34.73 2.53
CA GLY A 182 40.25 33.96 3.38
C GLY A 182 40.87 34.74 4.53
N LEU A 183 41.82 34.10 5.21
CA LEU A 183 42.57 34.67 6.33
C LEU A 183 43.87 35.29 5.80
N SER A 184 44.16 36.53 6.17
CA SER A 184 45.45 37.17 5.87
C SER A 184 46.13 37.74 7.11
N LEU A 185 47.44 37.49 7.20
CA LEU A 185 48.37 38.13 8.13
C LEU A 185 49.22 39.24 7.49
N LYS A 186 49.07 39.45 6.17
CA LYS A 186 49.75 40.54 5.45
C LYS A 186 49.06 41.87 5.75
N GLU A 187 49.70 42.99 5.45
CA GLU A 187 49.00 44.28 5.44
C GLU A 187 47.80 44.21 4.48
N LYS A 188 46.74 44.96 4.80
CA LYS A 188 45.46 44.86 4.08
C LYS A 188 45.66 45.06 2.58
N GLU A 189 46.55 45.97 2.19
CA GLU A 189 46.87 46.36 0.82
C GLU A 189 47.54 45.24 0.02
N ASP A 190 48.24 44.30 0.68
CA ASP A 190 49.01 43.21 0.06
C ASP A 190 48.20 41.90 -0.13
N VAL A 191 46.89 41.97 0.16
CA VAL A 191 45.95 40.86 -0.09
C VAL A 191 45.35 41.03 -1.46
N GLU A 192 45.69 40.10 -2.36
CA GLU A 192 45.11 40.05 -3.70
C GLU A 192 43.61 39.74 -3.61
N PRO A 193 42.73 40.56 -4.21
CA PRO A 193 41.32 40.23 -4.32
C PRO A 193 41.12 39.12 -5.36
N GLN A 194 39.99 38.43 -5.26
CA GLN A 194 39.51 37.50 -6.27
C GLN A 194 38.21 38.03 -6.88
N GLU A 195 37.98 37.70 -8.15
CA GLU A 195 36.68 37.98 -8.77
C GLU A 195 35.59 37.16 -8.08
N MET A 196 34.53 37.83 -7.66
CA MET A 196 33.36 37.20 -7.09
C MET A 196 32.17 37.52 -7.98
N VAL A 197 31.48 36.47 -8.43
CA VAL A 197 30.31 36.54 -9.30
C VAL A 197 29.07 36.47 -8.43
N ASP A 198 28.11 37.37 -8.67
CA ASP A 198 26.81 37.40 -8.00
C ASP A 198 26.92 37.42 -6.48
N ARG A 199 27.80 38.26 -5.95
CA ARG A 199 27.88 38.53 -4.50
C ARG A 199 26.55 39.15 -4.03
N ASP A 200 26.02 38.64 -2.93
CA ASP A 200 24.76 39.10 -2.31
C ASP A 200 24.58 40.63 -2.27
N LYS A 201 25.56 41.37 -1.74
CA LYS A 201 25.56 42.83 -1.62
C LYS A 201 25.59 43.54 -2.99
N ASP A 202 26.15 42.90 -4.02
CA ASP A 202 26.21 43.45 -5.38
C ASP A 202 24.88 43.28 -6.11
N VAL A 203 24.30 42.09 -6.00
CA VAL A 203 22.99 41.75 -6.57
C VAL A 203 21.88 42.62 -5.94
N LEU A 204 21.90 42.75 -4.62
CA LEU A 204 20.96 43.60 -3.86
C LEU A 204 21.23 45.10 -4.02
N GLY A 205 22.33 45.50 -4.68
CA GLY A 205 22.70 46.90 -4.89
C GLY A 205 23.12 47.65 -3.62
N MET A 206 23.48 46.93 -2.56
CA MET A 206 24.01 47.50 -1.32
C MET A 206 25.43 48.05 -1.52
N ILE A 207 26.20 47.45 -2.44
CA ILE A 207 27.49 47.95 -2.91
C ILE A 207 27.39 48.20 -4.42
N THR A 208 27.79 49.40 -4.85
CA THR A 208 27.77 49.78 -6.27
C THR A 208 29.16 50.16 -6.79
N GLU A 209 30.07 50.57 -5.91
CA GLU A 209 31.42 50.95 -6.29
C GLU A 209 32.26 49.70 -6.62
N GLY A 210 32.92 49.70 -7.77
CA GLY A 210 33.74 48.57 -8.23
C GLY A 210 32.95 47.34 -8.70
N VAL A 211 31.62 47.44 -8.81
CA VAL A 211 30.74 46.38 -9.29
C VAL A 211 30.48 46.55 -10.79
N THR A 212 30.76 45.53 -11.58
CA THR A 212 30.39 45.46 -13.00
C THR A 212 29.12 44.62 -13.15
N LYS A 213 28.16 45.08 -13.97
CA LYS A 213 26.90 44.38 -14.25
C LYS A 213 26.84 44.02 -15.74
N SER A 214 26.31 42.85 -16.07
CA SER A 214 25.95 42.54 -17.45
C SER A 214 24.81 43.42 -17.95
N GLU A 215 24.64 43.54 -19.27
CA GLU A 215 23.61 44.40 -19.88
C GLU A 215 22.18 43.94 -19.56
N ASP A 216 21.99 42.64 -19.36
CA ASP A 216 20.74 41.97 -19.00
C ASP A 216 20.50 41.87 -17.49
N PHE A 217 21.38 42.44 -16.65
CA PHE A 217 21.22 42.36 -15.20
C PHE A 217 19.99 43.13 -14.71
N SER A 218 19.13 42.45 -13.95
CA SER A 218 17.99 43.06 -13.27
C SER A 218 17.72 42.33 -11.95
N LEU A 219 17.56 43.09 -10.85
CA LEU A 219 17.00 42.54 -9.62
C LEU A 219 15.47 42.45 -9.79
N VAL A 220 14.96 41.22 -9.89
CA VAL A 220 13.58 40.95 -10.28
C VAL A 220 12.64 41.00 -9.08
N ALA A 221 13.00 40.36 -7.97
CA ALA A 221 12.15 40.25 -6.80
C ALA A 221 12.94 40.03 -5.52
N THR A 222 12.34 40.33 -4.37
CA THR A 222 12.93 40.11 -3.05
C THR A 222 11.91 39.63 -2.01
N VAL A 223 12.42 38.96 -0.98
CA VAL A 223 11.76 38.72 0.30
C VAL A 223 12.75 39.15 1.37
N ASP A 224 12.35 40.05 2.26
CA ASP A 224 13.18 40.48 3.39
C ASP A 224 12.33 40.49 4.66
N LYS A 225 12.57 39.51 5.53
CA LYS A 225 11.81 39.32 6.76
C LYS A 225 12.72 39.18 7.96
N PHE A 226 12.60 40.15 8.88
CA PHE A 226 13.09 40.01 10.24
C PHE A 226 12.16 39.18 11.13
N ILE A 227 12.77 38.33 11.96
CA ILE A 227 12.12 37.53 12.99
C ILE A 227 12.56 38.07 14.34
N GLU A 228 11.60 38.58 15.11
CA GLU A 228 11.82 39.17 16.43
C GLU A 228 11.24 38.28 17.53
N GLY A 229 11.88 38.29 18.70
CA GLY A 229 11.43 37.52 19.86
C GLY A 229 11.73 36.01 19.78
N ASP A 230 11.25 35.28 20.78
CA ASP A 230 11.39 33.81 20.88
C ASP A 230 10.10 33.12 20.45
N TYR A 231 10.24 32.01 19.71
CA TYR A 231 9.15 31.13 19.31
C TYR A 231 9.42 29.74 19.91
N GLU A 232 8.72 29.44 21.01
CA GLU A 232 8.86 28.18 21.75
C GLU A 232 8.41 26.97 20.90
N ASP A 233 7.34 27.14 20.13
CA ASP A 233 6.75 26.13 19.25
C ASP A 233 7.00 26.43 17.77
N TRP A 234 6.93 25.37 16.95
CA TRP A 234 7.03 25.48 15.49
C TRP A 234 5.95 26.42 14.95
N THR A 235 6.39 27.54 14.38
CA THR A 235 5.53 28.62 13.90
C THR A 235 5.58 28.67 12.38
N TYR A 236 4.41 28.61 11.75
CA TYR A 236 4.28 28.75 10.30
C TYR A 236 4.60 30.19 9.86
N VAL A 237 5.44 30.33 8.85
CA VAL A 237 5.73 31.60 8.18
C VAL A 237 5.29 31.53 6.72
N SER A 238 4.67 32.61 6.26
CA SER A 238 4.30 32.80 4.86
C SER A 238 4.71 34.20 4.42
N LEU A 239 5.69 34.27 3.53
CA LEU A 239 6.40 35.48 3.16
C LEU A 239 6.10 35.80 1.68
N PRO A 240 5.27 36.83 1.39
CA PRO A 240 4.97 37.18 0.01
C PRO A 240 6.22 37.68 -0.72
N VAL A 241 6.39 37.25 -1.97
CA VAL A 241 7.48 37.71 -2.83
C VAL A 241 7.14 39.10 -3.37
N ASN A 242 8.05 40.06 -3.15
CA ASN A 242 7.91 41.42 -3.64
C ASN A 242 8.60 41.55 -5.01
N TYR A 243 7.82 41.53 -6.10
CA TYR A 243 8.34 41.76 -7.45
C TYR A 243 8.63 43.24 -7.69
N LEU A 244 9.87 43.52 -8.08
CA LEU A 244 10.36 44.85 -8.42
C LEU A 244 10.22 45.12 -9.93
N THR A 245 10.20 44.07 -10.76
CA THR A 245 10.00 44.14 -12.20
C THR A 245 9.09 43.02 -12.70
N ASP A 246 8.61 43.10 -13.95
CA ASP A 246 7.86 42.04 -14.62
C ASP A 246 8.74 40.98 -15.29
N GLY A 247 10.07 41.08 -15.13
CA GLY A 247 11.01 40.09 -15.68
C GLY A 247 10.84 38.71 -15.04
N VAL A 248 11.16 37.67 -15.81
CA VAL A 248 11.31 36.31 -15.27
C VAL A 248 12.73 36.17 -14.74
N PRO A 249 12.95 35.72 -13.48
CA PRO A 249 14.29 35.47 -12.97
C PRO A 249 15.05 34.43 -13.79
N GLU A 250 16.38 34.47 -13.72
CA GLU A 250 17.28 33.41 -14.17
C GLU A 250 17.97 32.72 -12.99
N LYS A 251 18.08 33.41 -11.85
CA LYS A 251 18.73 32.91 -10.64
C LYS A 251 17.98 33.32 -9.38
N ALA A 252 18.16 32.51 -8.34
CA ALA A 252 17.63 32.77 -7.01
C ALA A 252 18.66 32.45 -5.93
N ASN A 253 18.56 33.16 -4.81
CA ASN A 253 19.19 32.77 -3.55
C ASN A 253 18.18 32.95 -2.42
N VAL A 254 18.17 31.99 -1.48
CA VAL A 254 17.38 32.02 -0.25
C VAL A 254 18.35 31.81 0.90
N ILE A 255 18.26 32.66 1.91
CA ILE A 255 19.10 32.67 3.11
C ILE A 255 18.18 32.63 4.32
N ILE A 256 18.43 31.67 5.21
CA ILE A 256 17.76 31.56 6.50
C ILE A 256 18.85 31.70 7.57
N SER A 257 18.78 32.75 8.37
CA SER A 257 19.83 33.10 9.34
C SER A 257 19.27 33.27 10.75
N SER A 258 19.96 32.71 11.75
CA SER A 258 19.68 32.98 13.16
C SER A 258 20.07 34.39 13.62
N ALA A 259 20.70 35.18 12.75
CA ALA A 259 21.14 36.55 12.97
C ALA A 259 20.51 37.52 11.94
N GLU A 260 20.70 38.82 12.16
CA GLU A 260 20.51 39.83 11.12
C GLU A 260 21.67 39.69 10.13
N TYR A 261 21.38 39.21 8.92
CA TYR A 261 22.38 38.64 8.03
C TYR A 261 23.49 39.64 7.64
N PHE A 262 23.12 40.91 7.41
CA PHE A 262 24.06 41.95 7.01
C PHE A 262 24.65 42.77 8.18
N ASN A 263 24.34 42.42 9.44
CA ASN A 263 24.81 43.16 10.61
C ASN A 263 25.72 42.29 11.51
N ASP A 264 27.02 42.46 11.33
CA ASP A 264 28.06 41.69 12.02
C ASP A 264 28.37 42.18 13.44
N LYS A 265 27.80 43.32 13.87
CA LYS A 265 28.15 43.97 15.15
C LYS A 265 27.32 43.53 16.33
N THR A 266 26.21 42.84 16.07
CA THR A 266 25.18 42.55 17.07
C THR A 266 24.93 41.06 17.26
N ILE A 267 25.82 40.20 16.74
CA ILE A 267 25.63 38.75 16.78
C ILE A 267 25.74 38.24 18.21
N GLY A 268 24.64 37.74 18.75
CA GLY A 268 24.54 37.20 20.10
C GLY A 268 24.89 35.72 20.13
N LYS A 269 25.87 35.34 20.94
CA LYS A 269 26.20 33.92 21.17
C LYS A 269 25.02 33.17 21.77
N GLY A 270 24.74 31.98 21.23
CA GLY A 270 23.69 31.06 21.67
C GLY A 270 22.31 31.33 21.07
N ASN A 271 22.14 32.41 20.31
CA ASN A 271 20.89 32.66 19.59
C ASN A 271 20.69 31.56 18.54
N THR A 272 19.53 30.93 18.60
CA THR A 272 19.22 29.71 17.86
C THR A 272 17.95 29.90 17.03
N LEU A 273 18.02 29.48 15.77
CA LEU A 273 16.87 29.39 14.87
C LEU A 273 16.77 27.97 14.34
N TRP A 274 15.58 27.39 14.41
CA TRP A 274 15.25 26.16 13.71
C TRP A 274 14.44 26.49 12.47
N ALA A 275 14.60 25.69 11.43
CA ALA A 275 13.85 25.83 10.18
C ALA A 275 13.48 24.45 9.63
N ASP A 276 12.29 24.38 9.03
CA ASP A 276 11.73 23.15 8.47
C ASP A 276 10.70 23.43 7.36
N ASP A 277 10.46 22.47 6.47
CA ASP A 277 9.45 22.50 5.40
C ASP A 277 9.44 23.77 4.51
N PHE A 278 10.60 24.36 4.21
CA PHE A 278 10.67 25.58 3.38
C PHE A 278 10.37 25.30 1.90
N LYS A 279 9.42 26.04 1.32
CA LYS A 279 9.05 25.88 -0.09
C LYS A 279 8.52 27.15 -0.74
N PHE A 280 8.65 27.22 -2.06
CA PHE A 280 7.96 28.20 -2.89
C PHE A 280 6.49 27.81 -3.10
N ILE A 281 5.62 28.82 -3.09
CA ILE A 281 4.19 28.70 -3.42
C ILE A 281 3.92 29.44 -4.73
N TYR A 282 3.15 28.79 -5.59
CA TYR A 282 2.68 29.33 -6.85
C TYR A 282 1.15 29.31 -6.82
N ASN A 283 0.51 30.44 -7.07
CA ASN A 283 -0.94 30.48 -7.20
C ASN A 283 -1.34 30.14 -8.64
N SER A 284 -2.53 29.58 -8.81
CA SER A 284 -3.06 29.17 -10.12
C SER A 284 -4.56 29.39 -10.23
N LYS A 285 -5.12 30.30 -9.43
CA LYS A 285 -6.52 30.67 -9.52
C LYS A 285 -6.68 31.91 -10.36
N LEU A 286 -7.91 32.24 -10.70
CA LEU A 286 -8.23 33.52 -11.31
C LEU A 286 -8.38 34.60 -10.24
N LYS A 287 -7.79 35.75 -10.50
CA LYS A 287 -8.03 37.00 -9.78
C LYS A 287 -9.26 37.71 -10.33
N SER A 288 -9.50 37.64 -11.64
CA SER A 288 -10.66 38.27 -12.28
C SER A 288 -10.92 37.69 -13.68
N ILE A 289 -12.18 37.75 -14.09
CA ILE A 289 -12.64 37.54 -15.47
C ILE A 289 -13.40 38.78 -15.92
N THR A 290 -13.14 39.25 -17.14
CA THR A 290 -13.99 40.23 -17.82
C THR A 290 -14.47 39.67 -19.15
N ILE A 291 -15.69 40.03 -19.53
CA ILE A 291 -16.32 39.70 -20.80
C ILE A 291 -16.70 41.02 -21.47
N ASN A 292 -16.21 41.28 -22.68
CA ASN A 292 -16.40 42.55 -23.38
C ASN A 292 -15.99 43.77 -22.53
N GLY A 293 -14.89 43.63 -21.78
CA GLY A 293 -14.38 44.66 -20.85
C GLY A 293 -15.23 44.87 -19.58
N THR A 294 -16.33 44.12 -19.40
CA THR A 294 -17.16 44.18 -18.20
C THR A 294 -16.79 43.05 -17.24
N PRO A 295 -16.55 43.30 -15.94
CA PRO A 295 -16.29 42.24 -14.97
C PRO A 295 -17.41 41.20 -14.93
N LEU A 296 -17.05 39.92 -14.85
CA LEU A 296 -18.02 38.83 -14.71
C LEU A 296 -18.76 38.98 -13.38
N GLU A 297 -20.08 39.15 -13.45
CA GLU A 297 -20.94 39.27 -12.28
C GLU A 297 -20.87 38.01 -11.41
N GLY A 298 -20.75 38.20 -10.09
CA GLY A 298 -20.67 37.08 -9.14
C GLY A 298 -19.36 36.29 -9.18
N PHE A 299 -18.31 36.78 -9.86
CA PHE A 299 -17.01 36.11 -9.87
C PHE A 299 -16.46 35.88 -8.45
N ASN A 300 -15.94 34.67 -8.24
CA ASN A 300 -15.32 34.19 -7.02
C ASN A 300 -14.25 33.17 -7.43
N LYS A 301 -13.01 33.35 -6.96
CA LYS A 301 -11.88 32.50 -7.35
C LYS A 301 -12.06 31.01 -7.05
N ASP A 302 -12.96 30.66 -6.13
CA ASP A 302 -13.26 29.28 -5.72
C ASP A 302 -14.54 28.73 -6.38
N THR A 303 -15.11 29.46 -7.35
CA THR A 303 -16.22 29.01 -8.19
C THR A 303 -15.71 28.69 -9.59
N TYR A 304 -15.82 27.42 -9.99
CA TYR A 304 -15.23 26.91 -11.24
C TYR A 304 -16.23 26.79 -12.40
N MET A 305 -17.48 27.20 -12.19
CA MET A 305 -18.53 27.11 -13.20
C MET A 305 -19.43 28.35 -13.16
N TYR A 306 -19.60 28.99 -14.32
CA TYR A 306 -20.44 30.18 -14.50
C TYR A 306 -21.40 30.00 -15.66
N VAL A 307 -22.70 30.08 -15.39
CA VAL A 307 -23.75 30.00 -16.41
C VAL A 307 -24.06 31.39 -16.94
N LEU A 308 -23.65 31.67 -18.17
CA LEU A 308 -23.82 32.96 -18.83
C LEU A 308 -25.25 33.15 -19.34
N GLN A 309 -25.80 34.35 -19.10
CA GLN A 309 -27.07 34.79 -19.66
C GLN A 309 -26.83 35.58 -20.95
N GLY A 310 -27.68 35.41 -21.96
CA GLY A 310 -27.60 36.18 -23.22
C GLY A 310 -26.76 35.51 -24.31
N GLU A 311 -26.15 36.32 -25.17
CA GLU A 311 -25.27 35.86 -26.25
C GLU A 311 -23.98 35.28 -25.65
N PHE A 312 -23.53 34.15 -26.20
CA PHE A 312 -22.30 33.51 -25.74
C PHE A 312 -21.08 34.27 -26.30
N PRO A 313 -20.12 34.69 -25.46
CA PRO A 313 -19.04 35.57 -25.89
C PRO A 313 -18.06 34.88 -26.84
N ALA A 314 -17.37 35.65 -27.68
CA ALA A 314 -16.22 35.12 -28.42
C ALA A 314 -15.01 34.99 -27.50
N LYS A 315 -14.07 34.11 -27.84
CA LYS A 315 -12.81 33.93 -27.07
C LYS A 315 -12.06 35.25 -26.87
N ASP A 316 -11.98 36.08 -27.91
CA ASP A 316 -11.25 37.35 -27.89
C ASP A 316 -11.90 38.42 -27.00
N ASP A 317 -13.18 38.24 -26.63
CA ASP A 317 -13.89 39.14 -25.72
C ASP A 317 -13.61 38.85 -24.25
N ILE A 318 -12.90 37.74 -23.95
CA ILE A 318 -12.58 37.31 -22.59
C ILE A 318 -11.17 37.74 -22.22
N VAL A 319 -11.08 38.44 -21.09
CA VAL A 319 -9.80 38.65 -20.41
C VAL A 319 -9.87 38.00 -19.03
N ALA A 320 -9.03 36.99 -18.83
CA ALA A 320 -8.90 36.27 -17.58
C ALA A 320 -7.50 36.53 -17.00
N ILE A 321 -7.45 36.98 -15.74
CA ILE A 321 -6.22 37.37 -15.05
C ILE A 321 -6.02 36.42 -13.88
N SER A 322 -4.85 35.78 -13.78
CA SER A 322 -4.51 34.92 -12.66
C SER A 322 -4.15 35.71 -11.39
N ASP A 323 -4.30 35.07 -10.23
CA ASP A 323 -3.75 35.55 -8.95
C ASP A 323 -2.29 35.10 -8.70
N GLY A 324 -1.73 34.27 -9.58
CA GLY A 324 -0.31 33.90 -9.57
C GLY A 324 0.52 34.74 -10.53
N LYS A 325 1.69 35.21 -10.09
CA LYS A 325 2.57 36.07 -10.89
C LYS A 325 3.07 35.40 -12.16
N GLY A 326 3.50 34.13 -12.05
CA GLY A 326 3.98 33.32 -13.17
C GLY A 326 2.92 32.47 -13.86
N ALA A 327 1.69 32.44 -13.34
CA ALA A 327 0.68 31.53 -13.82
C ALA A 327 0.31 31.80 -15.29
N LYS A 328 0.25 30.73 -16.08
CA LYS A 328 -0.19 30.77 -17.47
C LYS A 328 -1.70 30.61 -17.54
N VAL A 329 -2.37 31.50 -18.28
CA VAL A 329 -3.81 31.41 -18.56
C VAL A 329 -4.01 31.00 -20.02
N ASP A 330 -4.71 29.89 -20.24
CA ASP A 330 -5.13 29.40 -21.55
C ASP A 330 -6.66 29.41 -21.65
N ILE A 331 -7.21 29.91 -22.76
CA ILE A 331 -8.65 29.96 -23.00
C ILE A 331 -8.97 29.03 -24.16
N GLN A 332 -9.75 27.99 -23.89
CA GLN A 332 -10.15 26.96 -24.83
C GLN A 332 -11.59 27.23 -25.27
N GLU A 333 -11.75 27.40 -26.57
CA GLU A 333 -13.02 27.74 -27.21
C GLU A 333 -13.83 26.48 -27.51
N GLY A 334 -15.15 26.56 -27.29
CA GLY A 334 -16.12 25.54 -27.64
C GLY A 334 -17.50 26.15 -27.89
N ASP A 335 -18.35 25.43 -28.62
CA ASP A 335 -19.62 25.97 -29.16
C ASP A 335 -20.59 26.51 -28.09
N ASN A 336 -20.61 25.87 -26.92
CA ASN A 336 -21.51 26.24 -25.82
C ASN A 336 -20.79 26.31 -24.45
N ILE A 337 -19.47 26.13 -24.45
CA ILE A 337 -18.63 26.15 -23.27
C ILE A 337 -17.26 26.72 -23.61
N MET A 338 -16.74 27.59 -22.76
CA MET A 338 -15.35 28.01 -22.78
C MET A 338 -14.67 27.59 -21.49
N LYS A 339 -13.50 26.98 -21.62
CA LYS A 339 -12.68 26.56 -20.48
C LYS A 339 -11.50 27.51 -20.35
N ILE A 340 -11.37 28.13 -19.18
CA ILE A 340 -10.22 28.95 -18.82
C ILE A 340 -9.35 28.11 -17.90
N VAL A 341 -8.21 27.72 -18.42
CA VAL A 341 -7.24 26.85 -17.75
C VAL A 341 -6.13 27.73 -17.21
N VAL A 342 -5.99 27.80 -15.89
CA VAL A 342 -4.92 28.54 -15.23
C VAL A 342 -3.93 27.56 -14.65
N THR A 343 -2.67 27.64 -15.08
CA THR A 343 -1.60 26.72 -14.67
C THR A 343 -0.50 27.50 -13.96
N GLY A 344 -0.23 27.16 -12.69
CA GLY A 344 0.86 27.72 -11.90
C GLY A 344 2.23 27.41 -12.50
N ASN A 345 3.24 28.18 -12.10
CA ASN A 345 4.61 28.05 -12.64
C ASN A 345 5.33 26.75 -12.20
N ASP A 346 4.75 26.03 -11.25
CA ASP A 346 5.10 24.69 -10.78
C ASP A 346 4.44 23.55 -11.59
N GLY A 347 3.63 23.87 -12.60
CA GLY A 347 3.18 22.92 -13.62
C GLY A 347 1.71 22.53 -13.54
N ALA A 348 1.35 21.47 -14.28
CA ALA A 348 -0.03 21.09 -14.60
C ALA A 348 -0.92 20.63 -13.42
N SER A 349 -0.37 20.25 -12.26
CA SER A 349 -1.20 19.92 -11.08
C SER A 349 -1.70 21.13 -10.34
N ASN A 350 -0.95 22.23 -10.41
CA ASN A 350 -1.39 23.49 -9.89
C ASN A 350 -2.22 24.16 -10.98
N GLN A 351 -3.32 23.51 -11.35
CA GLN A 351 -4.20 23.95 -12.41
C GLN A 351 -5.63 24.08 -11.91
N HIS A 352 -6.26 25.20 -12.25
CA HIS A 352 -7.68 25.38 -12.04
C HIS A 352 -8.37 25.61 -13.38
N VAL A 353 -9.48 24.92 -13.61
CA VAL A 353 -10.29 25.05 -14.82
C VAL A 353 -11.59 25.74 -14.47
N TYR A 354 -11.81 26.91 -15.05
CA TYR A 354 -13.05 27.67 -14.92
C TYR A 354 -13.88 27.49 -16.19
N SER A 355 -15.12 27.04 -16.06
CA SER A 355 -16.03 26.80 -17.17
C SER A 355 -17.05 27.92 -17.29
N LEU A 356 -17.05 28.62 -18.41
CA LEU A 356 -18.10 29.54 -18.80
C LEU A 356 -19.08 28.79 -19.70
N VAL A 357 -20.32 28.63 -19.25
CA VAL A 357 -21.31 27.74 -19.86
C VAL A 357 -22.48 28.56 -20.40
N ARG A 358 -22.90 28.30 -21.63
CA ARG A 358 -24.12 28.89 -22.19
C ARG A 358 -25.34 28.33 -21.46
N LYS A 359 -26.24 29.19 -20.99
CA LYS A 359 -27.50 28.76 -20.37
C LYS A 359 -28.28 27.78 -21.26
N GLY A 360 -28.76 26.69 -20.67
CA GLY A 360 -29.56 25.66 -21.36
C GLY A 360 -28.73 24.56 -22.02
N THR A 361 -27.40 24.63 -21.95
CA THR A 361 -26.52 23.51 -22.34
C THR A 361 -26.67 22.37 -21.34
N THR A 362 -26.89 21.15 -21.82
CA THR A 362 -27.06 19.94 -21.00
C THR A 362 -25.82 19.05 -21.05
N PHE A 363 -25.50 18.38 -19.95
CA PHE A 363 -24.33 17.53 -19.83
C PHE A 363 -24.70 16.14 -19.31
N GLY A 364 -24.33 15.10 -20.06
CA GLY A 364 -24.57 13.69 -19.72
C GLY A 364 -23.32 12.83 -19.93
N ALA A 365 -23.50 11.51 -20.01
CA ALA A 365 -22.40 10.62 -20.37
C ALA A 365 -21.95 10.89 -21.82
N THR A 366 -20.65 10.92 -22.03
CA THR A 366 -20.01 11.07 -23.35
C THR A 366 -19.57 9.74 -23.95
N ALA A 367 -19.30 8.75 -23.09
CA ALA A 367 -19.07 7.36 -23.48
C ALA A 367 -19.37 6.44 -22.29
N ILE A 368 -19.73 5.20 -22.60
CA ILE A 368 -19.78 4.08 -21.65
C ILE A 368 -18.89 2.97 -22.21
N ALA A 369 -18.10 2.32 -21.36
CA ALA A 369 -17.22 1.21 -21.71
C ALA A 369 -17.44 0.01 -20.80
N LEU A 370 -17.25 -1.19 -21.36
CA LEU A 370 -17.28 -2.46 -20.65
C LEU A 370 -15.89 -3.10 -20.76
N ASN A 371 -15.19 -3.27 -19.64
CA ASN A 371 -13.79 -3.75 -19.59
C ASN A 371 -12.87 -2.95 -20.50
N ASP A 372 -12.95 -1.63 -20.40
CA ASP A 372 -12.20 -0.66 -21.20
C ASP A 372 -12.53 -0.68 -22.72
N VAL A 373 -13.48 -1.50 -23.15
CA VAL A 373 -14.01 -1.49 -24.53
C VAL A 373 -15.23 -0.58 -24.59
N LYS A 374 -15.11 0.54 -25.32
CA LYS A 374 -16.22 1.48 -25.54
C LYS A 374 -17.40 0.76 -26.21
N LEU A 375 -18.61 1.05 -25.76
CA LEU A 375 -19.83 0.65 -26.46
C LEU A 375 -19.88 1.43 -27.79
N GLU A 376 -19.64 0.74 -28.91
CA GLU A 376 -19.53 1.37 -30.24
C GLU A 376 -20.80 2.15 -30.63
N ASP A 377 -21.98 1.63 -30.26
CA ASP A 377 -23.28 2.24 -30.53
C ASP A 377 -23.79 3.12 -29.37
N PHE A 378 -22.90 3.62 -28.50
CA PHE A 378 -23.32 4.52 -27.44
C PHE A 378 -23.90 5.82 -28.00
N ASP A 379 -25.16 6.08 -27.67
CA ASP A 379 -25.87 7.33 -27.93
C ASP A 379 -26.34 7.92 -26.59
N PRO A 380 -25.95 9.16 -26.25
CA PRO A 380 -26.38 9.80 -25.00
C PRO A 380 -27.90 9.98 -24.88
N ALA A 381 -28.67 9.84 -25.96
CA ALA A 381 -30.14 9.86 -25.95
C ALA A 381 -30.78 8.49 -25.67
N VAL A 382 -30.03 7.39 -25.78
CA VAL A 382 -30.51 6.03 -25.53
C VAL A 382 -30.39 5.71 -24.04
N THR A 383 -31.51 5.43 -23.39
CA THR A 383 -31.57 5.23 -21.92
C THR A 383 -31.44 3.76 -21.49
N SER A 384 -31.39 2.80 -22.42
CA SER A 384 -31.31 1.37 -22.10
C SER A 384 -30.52 0.61 -23.15
N TYR A 385 -29.61 -0.24 -22.70
CA TYR A 385 -28.79 -1.13 -23.52
C TYR A 385 -29.01 -2.57 -23.06
N ASP A 386 -29.52 -3.41 -23.95
CA ASP A 386 -29.92 -4.80 -23.65
C ASP A 386 -28.97 -5.81 -24.31
N GLY A 387 -28.97 -7.05 -23.83
CA GLY A 387 -28.20 -8.14 -24.43
C GLY A 387 -26.70 -8.07 -24.16
N LEU A 388 -26.27 -7.29 -23.17
CA LEU A 388 -24.88 -7.23 -22.75
C LEU A 388 -24.50 -8.54 -22.05
N GLU A 389 -23.30 -9.07 -22.26
CA GLU A 389 -22.92 -10.37 -21.68
C GLU A 389 -22.10 -10.20 -20.41
N MET A 390 -22.43 -11.00 -19.39
CA MET A 390 -21.49 -11.29 -18.31
C MET A 390 -20.41 -12.26 -18.83
N THR A 391 -19.20 -12.23 -18.27
CA THR A 391 -18.18 -13.24 -18.59
C THR A 391 -17.96 -14.13 -17.37
N ASN A 392 -18.26 -15.42 -17.49
CA ASN A 392 -18.13 -16.41 -16.41
C ASN A 392 -18.92 -16.03 -15.13
N GLY A 393 -20.09 -15.41 -15.27
CA GLY A 393 -20.88 -14.95 -14.14
C GLY A 393 -20.29 -13.73 -13.42
N VAL A 394 -19.22 -13.12 -13.96
CA VAL A 394 -18.64 -11.87 -13.49
C VAL A 394 -19.18 -10.72 -14.33
N TYR A 395 -19.66 -9.68 -13.67
CA TYR A 395 -20.02 -8.43 -14.34
C TYR A 395 -18.78 -7.79 -14.94
N PRO A 396 -18.88 -7.20 -16.15
CA PRO A 396 -17.79 -6.40 -16.67
C PRO A 396 -17.53 -5.18 -15.77
N VAL A 397 -16.31 -4.64 -15.80
CA VAL A 397 -16.04 -3.30 -15.27
C VAL A 397 -16.82 -2.31 -16.14
N VAL A 398 -17.72 -1.56 -15.52
CA VAL A 398 -18.51 -0.53 -16.20
C VAL A 398 -17.84 0.82 -15.97
N SER A 399 -17.38 1.45 -17.04
CA SER A 399 -16.73 2.76 -17.00
C SER A 399 -17.57 3.80 -17.73
N VAL A 400 -17.67 5.01 -17.17
CA VAL A 400 -18.50 6.10 -17.70
C VAL A 400 -17.66 7.36 -17.82
N ASN A 401 -17.58 7.91 -19.04
CA ASN A 401 -16.89 9.16 -19.30
C ASN A 401 -17.86 10.34 -19.26
N SER A 402 -17.54 11.38 -18.49
CA SER A 402 -18.29 12.65 -18.43
C SER A 402 -17.38 13.79 -17.92
N ASP A 403 -17.78 15.05 -18.06
CA ASP A 403 -16.96 16.17 -17.55
C ASP A 403 -17.18 16.35 -16.03
N PRO A 404 -16.20 16.01 -15.18
CA PRO A 404 -16.41 15.96 -13.74
C PRO A 404 -16.65 17.35 -13.11
N ASN A 405 -16.31 18.43 -13.81
CA ASN A 405 -16.62 19.79 -13.36
C ASN A 405 -18.10 20.15 -13.61
N LEU A 406 -18.75 19.49 -14.58
CA LEU A 406 -20.10 19.79 -15.03
C LEU A 406 -21.11 18.69 -14.68
N THR A 407 -20.63 17.48 -14.39
CA THR A 407 -21.46 16.32 -14.06
C THR A 407 -21.00 15.64 -12.78
N SER A 408 -21.88 14.82 -12.20
CA SER A 408 -21.51 13.75 -11.26
C SER A 408 -22.08 12.43 -11.74
N VAL A 409 -21.42 11.33 -11.40
CA VAL A 409 -21.83 9.97 -11.80
C VAL A 409 -22.16 9.16 -10.55
N ASP A 410 -23.29 8.45 -10.58
CA ASP A 410 -23.63 7.38 -9.65
C ASP A 410 -23.92 6.10 -10.45
N MET A 411 -23.54 4.95 -9.91
CA MET A 411 -23.74 3.65 -10.55
C MET A 411 -24.26 2.63 -9.55
N GLN A 412 -25.38 2.00 -9.87
CA GLN A 412 -26.10 1.08 -8.98
C GLN A 412 -26.26 -0.29 -9.64
N LEU A 413 -25.88 -1.35 -8.93
CA LEU A 413 -26.06 -2.74 -9.37
C LEU A 413 -27.37 -3.33 -8.81
N SER A 414 -28.17 -3.96 -9.67
CA SER A 414 -29.29 -4.83 -9.29
C SER A 414 -28.96 -6.26 -9.68
N THR A 415 -28.64 -7.11 -8.70
CA THR A 415 -28.29 -8.52 -8.95
C THR A 415 -29.50 -9.38 -9.31
N SER A 416 -30.71 -9.02 -8.86
CA SER A 416 -31.95 -9.73 -9.19
C SER A 416 -32.45 -9.44 -10.60
N GLU A 417 -32.18 -8.24 -11.10
CA GLU A 417 -32.59 -7.82 -12.45
C GLU A 417 -31.44 -7.92 -13.47
N HIS A 418 -30.23 -8.23 -13.00
CA HIS A 418 -28.99 -8.22 -13.77
C HIS A 418 -28.76 -6.90 -14.50
N THR A 419 -28.96 -5.78 -13.81
CA THR A 419 -28.79 -4.44 -14.40
C THR A 419 -27.77 -3.59 -13.67
N VAL A 420 -27.06 -2.75 -14.41
CA VAL A 420 -26.33 -1.60 -13.86
C VAL A 420 -27.04 -0.33 -14.32
N THR A 421 -27.49 0.48 -13.37
CA THR A 421 -28.08 1.80 -13.63
C THR A 421 -27.03 2.86 -13.41
N ILE A 422 -26.75 3.65 -14.44
CA ILE A 422 -25.85 4.79 -14.42
C ILE A 422 -26.70 6.05 -14.37
N VAL A 423 -26.45 6.92 -13.41
CA VAL A 423 -27.07 8.24 -13.31
C VAL A 423 -25.98 9.29 -13.46
N VAL A 424 -26.05 10.08 -14.54
CA VAL A 424 -25.19 11.25 -14.74
C VAL A 424 -25.99 12.49 -14.44
N THR A 425 -25.71 13.13 -13.31
CA THR A 425 -26.37 14.37 -12.90
C THR A 425 -25.65 15.56 -13.51
N ASP A 426 -26.37 16.36 -14.30
CA ASP A 426 -25.94 17.65 -14.82
C ASP A 426 -25.94 18.69 -13.69
N LYS A 427 -24.75 19.13 -13.25
CA LYS A 427 -24.59 20.13 -12.19
C LYS A 427 -25.06 21.52 -12.60
N VAL A 428 -25.16 21.80 -13.91
CA VAL A 428 -25.60 23.08 -14.46
C VAL A 428 -27.12 23.22 -14.34
N ASN A 429 -27.85 22.18 -14.71
CA ASN A 429 -29.31 22.21 -14.79
C ASN A 429 -30.02 21.44 -13.66
N GLY A 430 -29.28 20.66 -12.87
CA GLY A 430 -29.83 19.76 -11.85
C GLY A 430 -30.67 18.62 -12.45
N ALA A 431 -30.37 18.22 -13.69
CA ALA A 431 -31.09 17.19 -14.42
C ALA A 431 -30.32 15.87 -14.41
N ASP A 432 -31.02 14.75 -14.24
CA ASP A 432 -30.41 13.43 -14.30
C ASP A 432 -30.57 12.81 -15.69
N HIS A 433 -29.46 12.29 -16.21
CA HIS A 433 -29.41 11.46 -17.41
C HIS A 433 -29.17 10.00 -16.98
N THR A 434 -30.19 9.15 -17.16
CA THR A 434 -30.15 7.75 -16.70
C THR A 434 -29.93 6.77 -17.85
N TYR A 435 -28.99 5.86 -17.67
CA TYR A 435 -28.68 4.77 -18.59
C TYR A 435 -28.79 3.43 -17.86
N THR A 436 -29.55 2.48 -18.39
CA THR A 436 -29.69 1.13 -17.82
C THR A 436 -28.99 0.11 -18.72
N LEU A 437 -27.96 -0.54 -18.19
CA LEU A 437 -27.26 -1.65 -18.83
C LEU A 437 -27.88 -2.95 -18.35
N LYS A 438 -28.45 -3.77 -19.24
CA LYS A 438 -29.03 -5.08 -18.89
C LYS A 438 -28.16 -6.22 -19.36
N PHE A 439 -27.72 -7.03 -18.41
CA PHE A 439 -26.82 -8.15 -18.63
C PHE A 439 -27.57 -9.47 -18.73
N THR A 440 -27.20 -10.27 -19.71
CA THR A 440 -27.60 -11.67 -19.81
C THR A 440 -26.66 -12.49 -18.93
N PRO A 441 -27.18 -13.25 -17.96
CA PRO A 441 -26.37 -14.17 -17.19
C PRO A 441 -25.65 -15.15 -18.11
N SER A 442 -24.33 -15.28 -17.97
CA SER A 442 -23.57 -16.29 -18.71
C SER A 442 -23.43 -17.56 -17.87
N ASP A 443 -23.77 -18.71 -18.43
CA ASP A 443 -23.50 -19.99 -17.81
C ASP A 443 -22.03 -20.39 -18.02
N LYS A 444 -21.16 -19.98 -17.08
CA LYS A 444 -19.95 -20.74 -16.77
C LYS A 444 -19.81 -20.82 -15.25
N ILE A 445 -20.67 -21.65 -14.67
CA ILE A 445 -20.58 -22.12 -13.30
C ILE A 445 -19.27 -22.93 -13.21
N MET A 446 -18.49 -22.77 -12.14
CA MET A 446 -17.62 -23.87 -11.71
C MET A 446 -18.56 -25.04 -11.36
N ASN A 447 -18.90 -25.86 -12.35
CA ASN A 447 -19.76 -27.02 -12.18
C ASN A 447 -18.95 -28.10 -11.48
N GLY A 448 -18.77 -27.94 -10.17
CA GLY A 448 -18.10 -28.91 -9.33
C GLY A 448 -17.26 -28.27 -8.23
N SER A 449 -16.65 -29.14 -7.45
CA SER A 449 -15.82 -28.82 -6.29
C SER A 449 -14.43 -28.28 -6.63
N GLN A 450 -14.00 -28.29 -7.90
CA GLN A 450 -12.58 -28.08 -8.23
C GLN A 450 -12.30 -26.95 -9.22
N ILE A 451 -11.23 -26.21 -8.96
CA ILE A 451 -10.68 -25.16 -9.84
C ILE A 451 -9.85 -25.78 -10.97
N LYS A 452 -9.73 -25.09 -12.10
CA LYS A 452 -8.87 -25.51 -13.22
C LYS A 452 -7.41 -25.12 -12.98
N GLY A 453 -6.79 -25.68 -11.95
CA GLY A 453 -5.41 -25.34 -11.58
C GLY A 453 -4.33 -26.26 -12.18
N ASP A 454 -4.68 -27.14 -13.13
CA ASP A 454 -3.68 -27.91 -13.89
C ASP A 454 -2.91 -27.06 -14.91
N PHE A 455 -3.50 -25.92 -15.32
CA PHE A 455 -2.96 -24.97 -16.29
C PHE A 455 -2.56 -25.53 -17.66
N GLU A 456 -3.02 -26.73 -18.02
CA GLU A 456 -2.61 -27.39 -19.26
C GLU A 456 -3.23 -26.72 -20.49
N LYS A 457 -4.41 -26.13 -20.32
CA LYS A 457 -5.10 -25.38 -21.38
C LYS A 457 -4.93 -23.88 -21.13
N GLN A 458 -4.22 -23.21 -22.04
CA GLN A 458 -3.99 -21.78 -21.99
C GLN A 458 -4.17 -21.15 -23.37
N VAL A 459 -4.70 -19.93 -23.40
CA VAL A 459 -4.84 -19.10 -24.61
C VAL A 459 -3.81 -17.98 -24.61
N GLN A 460 -3.39 -17.56 -25.79
CA GLN A 460 -2.50 -16.41 -25.93
C GLN A 460 -3.21 -15.14 -25.49
N TRP A 461 -2.48 -14.25 -24.80
CA TRP A 461 -2.94 -12.91 -24.47
C TRP A 461 -2.39 -11.90 -25.49
N GLY A 462 -3.27 -11.28 -26.28
CA GLY A 462 -2.92 -10.33 -27.34
C GLY A 462 -3.54 -10.69 -28.71
N PRO A 463 -3.46 -9.81 -29.73
CA PRO A 463 -4.13 -10.02 -31.02
C PRO A 463 -3.56 -11.21 -31.81
N ASP A 464 -4.45 -12.03 -32.38
CA ASP A 464 -4.12 -13.24 -33.16
C ASP A 464 -3.27 -12.97 -34.41
N ALA A 465 -3.32 -11.74 -34.94
CA ALA A 465 -2.84 -11.42 -36.29
C ALA A 465 -1.31 -11.42 -36.46
N LEU A 466 -0.51 -11.49 -35.39
CA LEU A 466 0.94 -11.21 -35.48
C LEU A 466 1.90 -12.31 -35.00
N ASN A 467 1.44 -13.38 -34.32
CA ASN A 467 2.24 -14.57 -33.99
C ASN A 467 3.71 -14.28 -33.56
N GLU A 468 3.92 -13.29 -32.68
CA GLU A 468 5.24 -12.91 -32.15
C GLU A 468 5.47 -13.50 -30.75
N GLU A 469 6.72 -13.83 -30.41
CA GLU A 469 7.19 -14.29 -29.07
C GLU A 469 6.98 -13.28 -27.93
N ARG A 470 6.25 -12.18 -28.16
CA ARG A 470 6.08 -11.06 -27.22
C ARG A 470 4.77 -11.14 -26.41
N TRP A 471 3.97 -12.18 -26.60
CA TRP A 471 2.63 -12.29 -26.03
C TRP A 471 2.56 -13.20 -24.81
N GLY A 472 1.76 -12.78 -23.82
CA GLY A 472 1.54 -13.51 -22.58
C GLY A 472 0.53 -14.64 -22.73
N THR A 473 0.08 -15.17 -21.61
CA THR A 473 -0.89 -16.28 -21.56
C THR A 473 -2.05 -16.01 -20.60
N VAL A 474 -3.17 -16.68 -20.84
CA VAL A 474 -4.32 -16.76 -19.92
C VAL A 474 -4.71 -18.23 -19.78
N ALA A 475 -4.64 -18.77 -18.56
CA ALA A 475 -5.08 -20.15 -18.30
C ALA A 475 -6.61 -20.28 -18.31
N ASP A 476 -7.15 -21.40 -18.80
CA ASP A 476 -8.60 -21.62 -18.87
C ASP A 476 -9.23 -21.57 -17.47
N GLY A 477 -10.20 -20.67 -17.29
CA GLY A 477 -10.87 -20.47 -16.00
C GLY A 477 -10.20 -19.44 -15.09
N TRP A 478 -9.13 -18.79 -15.54
CA TRP A 478 -8.41 -17.75 -14.81
C TRP A 478 -8.31 -16.46 -15.63
N TYR A 479 -8.00 -15.37 -14.94
CA TYR A 479 -7.53 -14.12 -15.50
C TYR A 479 -6.06 -13.90 -15.14
N SER A 480 -5.33 -13.16 -15.98
CA SER A 480 -3.94 -12.77 -15.73
C SER A 480 -3.80 -11.25 -15.66
N SER A 481 -2.82 -10.78 -14.90
CA SER A 481 -2.51 -9.35 -14.74
C SER A 481 -1.76 -8.72 -15.93
N ASN A 482 -1.75 -9.41 -17.08
CA ASN A 482 -1.24 -8.83 -18.32
C ASN A 482 -2.06 -7.59 -18.67
N VAL A 483 -1.39 -6.49 -19.00
CA VAL A 483 -2.04 -5.19 -19.16
C VAL A 483 -1.64 -4.53 -20.48
N THR A 484 -2.64 -4.01 -21.18
CA THR A 484 -2.43 -3.10 -22.31
C THR A 484 -2.65 -1.67 -21.85
N GLN A 485 -1.64 -0.82 -21.98
CA GLN A 485 -1.72 0.60 -21.66
C GLN A 485 -1.49 1.46 -22.90
N MET A 486 -1.87 2.73 -22.84
CA MET A 486 -1.64 3.72 -23.91
C MET A 486 -2.24 3.30 -25.27
N GLY A 487 -3.38 2.60 -25.26
CA GLY A 487 -4.10 2.19 -26.46
C GLY A 487 -3.46 1.06 -27.28
N SER A 488 -2.19 0.69 -27.04
CA SER A 488 -1.54 -0.39 -27.80
C SER A 488 -0.28 -1.01 -27.18
N MET A 489 0.18 -0.56 -26.00
CA MET A 489 1.40 -1.07 -25.38
C MET A 489 1.09 -2.24 -24.46
N ASN A 490 1.59 -3.42 -24.83
CA ASN A 490 1.36 -4.67 -24.10
C ASN A 490 2.50 -4.95 -23.10
N PHE A 491 2.15 -5.16 -21.84
CA PHE A 491 3.07 -5.58 -20.79
C PHE A 491 2.71 -6.99 -20.34
N VAL A 492 3.62 -7.93 -20.64
CA VAL A 492 3.47 -9.34 -20.25
C VAL A 492 3.95 -9.53 -18.82
N MET A 493 3.04 -9.95 -17.98
CA MET A 493 3.21 -10.21 -16.55
C MET A 493 2.97 -11.70 -16.22
N VAL A 494 2.39 -12.46 -17.15
CA VAL A 494 2.10 -13.88 -17.04
C VAL A 494 2.41 -14.59 -18.35
N GLU A 495 3.28 -15.58 -18.28
CA GLU A 495 3.75 -16.40 -19.40
C GLU A 495 3.66 -17.91 -19.11
N LYS A 496 3.90 -18.73 -20.14
CA LYS A 496 3.94 -20.19 -20.02
C LYS A 496 5.23 -20.65 -19.35
N GLU A 497 5.15 -21.71 -18.55
CA GLU A 497 6.29 -22.36 -17.90
C GLU A 497 6.21 -23.88 -18.09
N SER A 498 7.35 -24.57 -18.01
CA SER A 498 7.38 -26.04 -17.99
C SER A 498 6.77 -26.60 -16.70
N HIS A 499 5.90 -27.60 -16.82
CA HIS A 499 5.22 -28.27 -15.70
C HIS A 499 6.20 -28.97 -14.72
N VAL A 500 5.72 -29.27 -13.50
CA VAL A 500 6.48 -30.02 -12.46
C VAL A 500 6.95 -31.43 -12.89
N VAL A 501 6.25 -32.10 -13.82
CA VAL A 501 6.52 -33.47 -14.29
C VAL A 501 6.00 -33.63 -15.73
N GLY A 502 6.90 -33.90 -16.67
CA GLY A 502 6.58 -34.13 -18.10
C GLY A 502 6.85 -32.92 -18.98
N ASP A 503 7.65 -33.09 -20.02
CA ASP A 503 8.14 -32.00 -20.89
C ASP A 503 7.05 -31.43 -21.83
N ASP A 504 5.90 -32.09 -21.95
CA ASP A 504 4.78 -31.75 -22.83
C ASP A 504 3.60 -31.04 -22.14
N LYS A 505 3.75 -30.74 -20.85
CA LYS A 505 2.73 -30.15 -19.98
C LYS A 505 3.06 -28.71 -19.59
N LEU A 506 2.03 -27.92 -19.29
CA LEU A 506 2.15 -26.49 -19.04
C LEU A 506 1.88 -26.10 -17.59
N ALA A 507 2.69 -25.20 -17.09
CA ALA A 507 2.44 -24.40 -15.89
C ALA A 507 2.30 -22.92 -16.26
N VAL A 508 2.04 -22.08 -15.26
CA VAL A 508 2.08 -20.61 -15.41
C VAL A 508 3.25 -20.02 -14.65
N LYS A 509 3.82 -18.94 -15.17
CA LYS A 509 4.80 -18.11 -14.48
C LYS A 509 4.33 -16.66 -14.47
N MET A 510 4.19 -16.12 -13.28
CA MET A 510 3.90 -14.72 -13.05
C MET A 510 5.21 -13.98 -12.77
N ILE A 511 5.32 -12.77 -13.30
CA ILE A 511 6.52 -11.94 -13.26
C ILE A 511 6.09 -10.52 -12.87
N ASN A 512 6.66 -10.00 -11.79
CA ASN A 512 6.52 -8.60 -11.45
C ASN A 512 7.22 -7.77 -12.52
N GLY A 513 6.51 -6.75 -13.00
CA GLY A 513 6.97 -5.90 -14.09
C GLY A 513 6.93 -4.44 -13.68
N ARG A 514 7.33 -3.58 -14.61
CA ARG A 514 7.29 -2.13 -14.44
C ARG A 514 6.58 -1.47 -15.62
N PRO A 515 5.25 -1.71 -15.77
CA PRO A 515 4.50 -1.17 -16.90
C PRO A 515 4.56 0.36 -16.94
N GLY A 516 4.67 0.88 -18.16
CA GLY A 516 4.83 2.31 -18.43
C GLY A 516 5.64 2.61 -19.68
N ALA A 517 5.73 3.88 -20.05
CA ALA A 517 6.46 4.33 -21.21
C ALA A 517 7.00 5.76 -21.02
N MET A 518 7.96 6.15 -21.86
CA MET A 518 8.53 7.50 -21.87
C MET A 518 9.08 7.94 -20.50
N GLY A 519 9.57 6.99 -19.71
CA GLY A 519 10.10 7.23 -18.37
C GLY A 519 9.02 7.34 -17.28
N ILE A 520 7.74 7.12 -17.58
CA ILE A 520 6.63 7.09 -16.61
C ILE A 520 6.25 5.63 -16.38
N GLU A 521 6.80 5.02 -15.33
CA GLU A 521 6.68 3.58 -15.07
C GLU A 521 6.58 3.31 -13.57
N SER A 522 5.78 2.31 -13.18
CA SER A 522 5.61 1.89 -11.78
C SER A 522 5.70 0.38 -11.65
N ASN A 523 6.18 -0.11 -10.52
CA ASN A 523 6.22 -1.55 -10.27
C ASN A 523 4.78 -2.08 -10.13
N ALA A 524 4.48 -3.17 -10.82
CA ALA A 524 3.19 -3.82 -10.82
C ALA A 524 3.32 -5.32 -10.57
N PRO A 525 2.34 -5.95 -9.90
CA PRO A 525 2.40 -7.35 -9.56
C PRO A 525 2.09 -8.23 -10.80
N GLY A 526 2.91 -9.26 -10.99
CA GLY A 526 2.53 -10.41 -11.82
C GLY A 526 1.61 -11.32 -11.01
N TYR A 527 0.38 -11.55 -11.46
CA TYR A 527 -0.53 -12.47 -10.77
C TYR A 527 -1.57 -13.08 -11.71
N ILE A 528 -2.16 -14.18 -11.25
CA ILE A 528 -3.37 -14.76 -11.82
C ILE A 528 -4.46 -14.83 -10.75
N ALA A 529 -5.72 -14.76 -11.18
CA ALA A 529 -6.86 -14.89 -10.27
C ALA A 529 -8.08 -15.54 -10.93
N LEU A 530 -8.99 -16.09 -10.12
CA LEU A 530 -10.31 -16.52 -10.63
C LEU A 530 -11.21 -15.32 -10.93
N GLY A 531 -11.05 -14.25 -10.15
CA GLY A 531 -11.63 -12.93 -10.43
C GLY A 531 -10.85 -12.15 -11.46
N ARG A 532 -11.43 -11.05 -11.96
CA ARG A 532 -10.86 -10.21 -13.02
C ARG A 532 -9.96 -9.09 -12.43
N PRO A 533 -8.74 -8.90 -12.94
CA PRO A 533 -7.92 -7.74 -12.63
C PRO A 533 -8.60 -6.41 -13.00
N TRP A 534 -8.36 -5.38 -12.19
CA TRP A 534 -8.69 -3.99 -12.51
C TRP A 534 -7.52 -3.09 -12.12
N VAL A 535 -7.42 -1.93 -12.77
CA VAL A 535 -6.38 -0.93 -12.49
C VAL A 535 -6.90 0.48 -12.73
N TYR A 536 -6.51 1.37 -11.84
CA TYR A 536 -6.55 2.82 -12.03
C TYR A 536 -5.12 3.33 -11.93
N ALA A 537 -4.61 3.90 -13.02
CA ALA A 537 -3.29 4.53 -13.04
C ALA A 537 -3.43 6.05 -12.99
N ASP A 538 -3.02 6.63 -11.87
CA ASP A 538 -2.88 8.07 -11.70
C ASP A 538 -1.60 8.54 -12.40
N MET A 539 -1.75 8.89 -13.67
CA MET A 539 -0.62 9.32 -14.48
C MET A 539 0.02 10.61 -13.95
N ILE A 540 -0.72 11.49 -13.27
CA ILE A 540 -0.18 12.75 -12.75
C ILE A 540 0.65 12.47 -11.50
N GLY A 541 0.12 11.72 -10.53
CA GLY A 541 0.86 11.27 -9.36
C GLY A 541 2.02 10.32 -9.69
N LEU A 542 1.95 9.58 -10.80
CA LEU A 542 3.12 8.84 -11.30
C LEU A 542 4.20 9.76 -11.85
N MET A 543 3.82 10.79 -12.64
CA MET A 543 4.77 11.78 -13.19
C MET A 543 5.44 12.65 -12.12
N SER A 544 4.72 12.99 -11.04
CA SER A 544 5.27 13.76 -9.91
C SER A 544 6.45 13.06 -9.25
N SER A 545 6.41 11.73 -9.15
CA SER A 545 7.42 10.93 -8.47
C SER A 545 8.77 10.81 -9.22
N ILE A 546 8.79 11.12 -10.52
CA ILE A 546 9.93 10.85 -11.42
C ILE A 546 10.74 12.11 -11.72
N TYR A 547 10.13 13.29 -11.66
CA TYR A 547 10.79 14.57 -11.85
C TYR A 547 10.92 15.30 -10.51
N PRO A 548 12.13 15.41 -9.91
CA PRO A 548 12.34 16.10 -8.62
C PRO A 548 12.17 17.64 -8.66
N GLY A 549 11.47 18.15 -9.68
CA GLY A 549 10.96 19.52 -9.79
C GLY A 549 9.50 19.57 -10.25
N GLY A 550 8.78 18.44 -10.20
CA GLY A 550 7.36 18.34 -10.47
C GLY A 550 6.51 18.55 -9.21
N ILE A 551 5.35 19.17 -9.41
CA ILE A 551 4.05 18.81 -8.82
C ILE A 551 4.13 17.87 -7.60
N PRO A 552 3.79 18.28 -6.37
CA PRO A 552 3.44 17.33 -5.31
C PRO A 552 2.02 16.81 -5.62
N ASP A 553 1.94 15.65 -6.26
CA ASP A 553 0.72 14.86 -6.36
C ASP A 553 1.01 13.48 -5.78
N THR A 554 0.16 13.05 -4.85
CA THR A 554 0.29 11.75 -4.22
C THR A 554 -0.32 10.73 -5.16
N ASP A 555 0.51 9.89 -5.78
CA ASP A 555 0.10 8.75 -6.61
C ASP A 555 -1.07 7.99 -5.95
N ASP A 556 -2.27 8.22 -6.48
CA ASP A 556 -3.51 7.57 -6.02
C ASP A 556 -3.88 6.36 -6.89
N SER A 557 -2.94 5.86 -7.69
CA SER A 557 -3.13 4.64 -8.48
C SER A 557 -3.48 3.47 -7.57
N ASP A 558 -4.50 2.73 -7.98
CA ASP A 558 -5.02 1.58 -7.25
C ASP A 558 -5.30 0.44 -8.23
N GLY A 559 -5.51 -0.75 -7.69
CA GLY A 559 -5.78 -1.92 -8.50
C GLY A 559 -5.93 -3.15 -7.64
N GLY A 560 -6.30 -4.25 -8.29
CA GLY A 560 -6.51 -5.52 -7.61
C GLY A 560 -7.42 -6.40 -8.42
N THR A 561 -8.20 -7.24 -7.74
CA THR A 561 -9.09 -8.20 -8.37
C THR A 561 -10.54 -7.92 -7.98
N ILE A 562 -11.44 -8.03 -8.96
CA ILE A 562 -12.88 -7.97 -8.77
C ILE A 562 -13.55 -9.31 -9.09
N GLY A 563 -14.67 -9.60 -8.43
CA GLY A 563 -15.44 -10.82 -8.67
C GLY A 563 -14.71 -12.10 -8.27
N GLY A 564 -15.11 -13.20 -8.92
CA GLY A 564 -14.62 -14.54 -8.68
C GLY A 564 -15.50 -15.54 -9.40
N VAL A 565 -15.63 -16.75 -8.86
CA VAL A 565 -16.48 -17.80 -9.41
C VAL A 565 -17.61 -18.14 -8.45
N ASN A 566 -18.77 -18.49 -8.98
CA ASN A 566 -19.85 -19.09 -8.19
C ASN A 566 -19.35 -20.40 -7.56
N PHE A 567 -19.52 -20.55 -6.25
CA PHE A 567 -18.95 -21.66 -5.50
C PHE A 567 -19.71 -21.92 -4.19
N SER A 568 -20.14 -23.17 -3.97
CA SER A 568 -20.97 -23.56 -2.82
C SER A 568 -20.39 -24.67 -1.95
N TYR A 569 -19.13 -25.03 -2.16
CA TYR A 569 -18.44 -26.08 -1.43
C TYR A 569 -17.63 -25.51 -0.25
N GLN A 570 -17.25 -26.37 0.70
CA GLN A 570 -16.48 -26.00 1.90
C GLN A 570 -15.16 -26.80 1.96
N PRO A 571 -14.14 -26.39 1.19
CA PRO A 571 -12.82 -27.03 1.20
C PRO A 571 -12.04 -26.73 2.49
N ASP A 572 -11.12 -27.61 2.82
CA ASP A 572 -10.31 -27.55 4.05
C ASP A 572 -8.95 -26.88 3.83
N SER A 573 -8.39 -27.01 2.62
CA SER A 573 -7.13 -26.35 2.26
C SER A 573 -7.07 -26.09 0.76
N ILE A 574 -6.16 -25.19 0.36
CA ILE A 574 -5.70 -25.03 -1.01
C ILE A 574 -4.27 -25.57 -1.12
N ILE A 575 -4.02 -26.38 -2.15
CA ILE A 575 -2.70 -26.97 -2.42
C ILE A 575 -2.21 -26.56 -3.79
N GLY A 576 -0.90 -26.62 -4.01
CA GLY A 576 -0.28 -26.47 -5.32
C GLY A 576 1.22 -26.73 -5.28
N TYR A 577 1.84 -26.80 -6.44
CA TYR A 577 3.30 -26.78 -6.59
C TYR A 577 3.73 -25.38 -7.02
N TYR A 578 4.81 -24.89 -6.41
CA TYR A 578 5.30 -23.54 -6.63
C TYR A 578 6.81 -23.50 -6.78
N LYS A 579 7.29 -22.58 -7.61
CA LYS A 579 8.71 -22.26 -7.80
C LYS A 579 8.85 -20.74 -7.79
N ARG A 580 9.84 -20.21 -7.08
CA ARG A 580 9.99 -18.75 -6.90
C ARG A 580 11.45 -18.35 -7.03
N THR A 581 11.71 -17.38 -7.88
CA THR A 581 13.04 -16.77 -8.03
C THR A 581 12.95 -15.27 -7.87
N TYR A 582 13.98 -14.69 -7.26
CA TYR A 582 14.17 -13.23 -7.28
C TYR A 582 14.77 -12.78 -8.61
N ALA A 583 14.60 -11.50 -8.93
CA ALA A 583 15.36 -10.87 -9.98
C ALA A 583 16.87 -11.06 -9.75
N ASP A 584 17.64 -11.23 -10.82
CA ASP A 584 19.11 -11.30 -10.71
C ASP A 584 19.63 -10.00 -10.08
N ALA A 585 20.43 -10.12 -9.01
CA ALA A 585 21.06 -8.98 -8.35
C ALA A 585 22.01 -8.20 -9.28
N GLY A 586 22.52 -8.84 -10.35
CA GLY A 586 23.29 -8.21 -11.41
C GLY A 586 22.45 -7.56 -12.51
N SER A 587 21.12 -7.76 -12.51
CA SER A 587 20.23 -7.16 -13.49
C SER A 587 20.19 -5.64 -13.30
N LYS A 588 20.36 -4.87 -14.38
CA LYS A 588 20.21 -3.41 -14.36
C LYS A 588 18.74 -2.98 -14.43
N LEU A 589 17.82 -3.83 -13.95
CA LEU A 589 16.39 -3.53 -13.93
C LEU A 589 16.12 -2.47 -12.87
N ALA A 590 15.41 -1.41 -13.26
CA ALA A 590 14.93 -0.41 -12.32
C ALA A 590 13.80 -0.99 -11.45
N GLY A 591 13.72 -0.54 -10.19
CA GLY A 591 12.66 -0.95 -9.28
C GLY A 591 12.79 -2.37 -8.72
N THR A 592 13.99 -2.95 -8.67
CA THR A 592 14.20 -4.29 -8.07
C THR A 592 14.07 -4.25 -6.54
N ASN A 593 13.47 -5.30 -5.98
CA ASN A 593 13.45 -5.53 -4.54
C ASN A 593 13.65 -7.04 -4.27
N LEU A 594 14.84 -7.41 -3.79
CA LEU A 594 15.21 -8.81 -3.57
C LEU A 594 14.66 -9.40 -2.26
N ASN A 595 13.96 -8.60 -1.44
CA ASN A 595 13.38 -9.01 -0.16
C ASN A 595 11.83 -9.01 -0.19
N GLU A 596 11.23 -8.90 -1.37
CA GLU A 596 9.80 -9.01 -1.56
C GLU A 596 9.34 -10.46 -1.37
N GLU A 597 8.15 -10.70 -0.83
CA GLU A 597 7.60 -12.06 -0.69
C GLU A 597 6.36 -12.24 -1.59
N ALA A 598 6.16 -13.44 -2.14
CA ALA A 598 4.97 -13.75 -2.94
C ALA A 598 3.78 -14.10 -2.05
N LYS A 599 2.59 -14.13 -2.66
CA LYS A 599 1.34 -14.45 -1.97
C LYS A 599 0.52 -15.52 -2.69
N ILE A 600 0.01 -16.47 -1.92
CA ILE A 600 -1.09 -17.36 -2.31
C ILE A 600 -2.27 -16.98 -1.42
N ILE A 601 -3.37 -16.53 -2.03
CA ILE A 601 -4.55 -16.06 -1.31
C ILE A 601 -5.76 -16.83 -1.84
N ALA A 602 -6.58 -17.38 -0.96
CA ALA A 602 -7.86 -17.98 -1.32
C ALA A 602 -8.94 -17.49 -0.35
N TYR A 603 -10.13 -17.19 -0.84
CA TYR A 603 -11.23 -16.75 0.01
C TYR A 603 -12.58 -17.12 -0.56
N LEU A 604 -13.52 -17.36 0.36
CA LEU A 604 -14.89 -17.78 0.10
C LEU A 604 -15.83 -16.78 0.77
N TRP A 605 -16.88 -16.35 0.08
CA TRP A 605 -17.80 -15.36 0.61
C TRP A 605 -19.23 -15.55 0.11
N LYS A 606 -20.12 -14.77 0.71
CA LYS A 606 -21.53 -14.65 0.36
C LYS A 606 -21.92 -13.18 0.25
N GLY A 607 -22.86 -12.87 -0.63
CA GLY A 607 -23.29 -11.49 -0.91
C GLY A 607 -22.55 -10.84 -2.08
N THR A 608 -22.80 -9.55 -2.28
CA THR A 608 -22.18 -8.73 -3.33
C THR A 608 -21.83 -7.36 -2.79
N SER A 609 -20.64 -6.85 -3.11
CA SER A 609 -20.23 -5.48 -2.79
C SER A 609 -20.09 -4.65 -4.07
N THR A 610 -20.29 -3.36 -3.94
CA THR A 610 -20.05 -2.39 -5.02
C THR A 610 -19.29 -1.20 -4.49
N SER A 611 -18.33 -0.72 -5.26
CA SER A 611 -17.58 0.50 -4.97
C SER A 611 -17.28 1.24 -6.27
N MET A 612 -17.07 2.55 -6.17
CA MET A 612 -16.67 3.37 -7.31
C MET A 612 -15.21 3.78 -7.16
N ALA A 613 -14.49 3.75 -8.28
CA ALA A 613 -13.14 4.31 -8.38
C ALA A 613 -13.05 5.20 -9.63
N PRO A 614 -12.09 6.14 -9.66
CA PRO A 614 -11.70 6.75 -10.92
C PRO A 614 -11.28 5.67 -11.92
N ALA A 615 -11.62 5.85 -13.19
CA ALA A 615 -11.18 4.99 -14.28
C ALA A 615 -9.98 5.63 -14.99
N THR A 616 -9.05 4.80 -15.48
CA THR A 616 -7.89 5.27 -16.24
C THR A 616 -8.38 5.96 -17.52
N GLY A 617 -8.14 7.27 -17.63
CA GLY A 617 -8.50 8.08 -18.80
C GLY A 617 -7.49 7.98 -19.95
N ASP A 618 -7.69 8.81 -20.98
CA ASP A 618 -6.72 8.97 -22.06
C ASP A 618 -5.40 9.56 -21.53
N LEU A 619 -4.29 9.19 -22.20
CA LEU A 619 -2.96 9.65 -21.83
C LEU A 619 -2.90 11.19 -21.80
N PHE A 620 -2.46 11.75 -20.67
CA PHE A 620 -2.32 13.21 -20.41
C PHE A 620 -3.59 14.03 -20.14
N THR A 621 -4.77 13.42 -19.94
CA THR A 621 -5.91 14.17 -19.42
C THR A 621 -5.86 14.22 -17.90
N SER A 622 -5.63 15.42 -17.35
CA SER A 622 -5.76 15.63 -15.91
C SER A 622 -7.23 15.56 -15.49
N THR A 623 -7.48 14.88 -14.38
CA THR A 623 -8.76 14.80 -13.64
C THR A 623 -9.84 13.86 -14.21
N GLY A 624 -10.16 12.81 -13.42
CA GLY A 624 -11.51 12.45 -12.95
C GLY A 624 -12.67 12.33 -13.96
N SER A 625 -12.40 12.34 -15.26
CA SER A 625 -13.43 12.41 -16.31
C SER A 625 -14.06 11.05 -16.61
N SER A 626 -13.56 9.99 -15.98
CA SER A 626 -14.08 8.65 -16.12
C SER A 626 -14.18 7.98 -14.75
N TRP A 627 -15.33 7.38 -14.48
CA TRP A 627 -15.61 6.62 -13.25
C TRP A 627 -15.87 5.17 -13.61
N GLN A 628 -15.40 4.24 -12.78
CA GLN A 628 -15.66 2.81 -12.93
C GLN A 628 -16.39 2.24 -11.72
N LEU A 629 -17.39 1.39 -11.99
CA LEU A 629 -18.06 0.56 -11.00
C LEU A 629 -17.28 -0.75 -10.83
N LEU A 630 -16.85 -1.00 -9.60
CA LEU A 630 -16.14 -2.20 -9.20
C LEU A 630 -17.08 -3.05 -8.36
N ILE A 631 -17.21 -4.33 -8.71
CA ILE A 631 -18.15 -5.27 -8.09
C ILE A 631 -17.35 -6.39 -7.46
N ASP A 632 -17.55 -6.66 -6.17
CA ASP A 632 -16.84 -7.71 -5.43
C ASP A 632 -15.31 -7.52 -5.43
N ARG A 633 -14.81 -6.36 -5.01
CA ARG A 633 -13.36 -6.16 -4.86
C ARG A 633 -12.78 -7.04 -3.76
N ASP A 634 -11.60 -7.60 -4.00
CA ASP A 634 -10.82 -8.36 -3.03
C ASP A 634 -10.67 -7.68 -1.67
N ILE A 635 -10.33 -6.38 -1.65
CA ILE A 635 -10.15 -5.59 -0.42
C ILE A 635 -11.47 -5.36 0.33
N ASP A 636 -12.59 -5.28 -0.39
CA ASP A 636 -13.92 -5.08 0.20
C ASP A 636 -14.41 -6.40 0.82
N ILE A 637 -14.02 -7.54 0.26
CA ILE A 637 -14.40 -8.88 0.75
C ILE A 637 -13.51 -9.29 1.94
N LEU A 638 -12.20 -9.08 1.83
CA LEU A 638 -11.22 -9.47 2.85
C LEU A 638 -11.08 -8.45 3.98
N GLY A 639 -11.55 -7.21 3.78
CA GLY A 639 -11.46 -6.15 4.79
C GLY A 639 -10.04 -5.63 5.03
N THR A 640 -9.10 -5.86 4.12
CA THR A 640 -7.67 -5.52 4.31
C THR A 640 -7.43 -4.03 4.52
N LYS A 641 -8.25 -3.16 3.94
CA LYS A 641 -8.23 -1.69 4.16
C LYS A 641 -9.27 -1.22 5.20
N ASN A 642 -10.06 -2.11 5.80
CA ASN A 642 -11.18 -1.81 6.71
C ASN A 642 -11.05 -2.53 8.07
N GLY A 643 -9.86 -2.50 8.66
CA GLY A 643 -9.62 -3.09 9.98
C GLY A 643 -9.80 -4.61 10.08
N GLY A 644 -9.83 -5.31 8.94
CA GLY A 644 -10.11 -6.74 8.85
C GLY A 644 -11.59 -7.09 8.71
N GLU A 645 -12.48 -6.10 8.56
CA GLU A 645 -13.92 -6.32 8.40
C GLU A 645 -14.36 -6.18 6.95
N ALA A 646 -15.11 -7.18 6.46
CA ALA A 646 -15.72 -7.13 5.14
C ALA A 646 -16.72 -5.97 5.01
N ALA A 647 -16.90 -5.47 3.79
CA ALA A 647 -17.85 -4.42 3.48
C ALA A 647 -19.30 -4.84 3.78
N GLY A 648 -20.18 -3.86 4.02
CA GLY A 648 -21.59 -4.12 4.27
C GLY A 648 -22.24 -4.91 3.13
N GLY A 649 -23.06 -5.92 3.48
CA GLY A 649 -23.68 -6.82 2.51
C GLY A 649 -22.81 -8.02 2.10
N ILE A 650 -21.57 -8.11 2.59
CA ILE A 650 -20.69 -9.27 2.44
C ILE A 650 -20.59 -10.04 3.76
N THR A 651 -20.62 -11.37 3.65
CA THR A 651 -20.16 -12.28 4.70
C THR A 651 -18.92 -13.01 4.20
N LEU A 652 -17.75 -12.68 4.75
CA LEU A 652 -16.55 -13.50 4.57
C LEU A 652 -16.77 -14.83 5.31
N ILE A 653 -16.52 -15.95 4.63
CA ILE A 653 -16.79 -17.28 5.19
C ILE A 653 -15.51 -17.98 5.56
N ALA A 654 -14.53 -17.99 4.67
CA ALA A 654 -13.22 -18.53 4.93
C ALA A 654 -12.16 -17.82 4.11
N SER A 655 -10.94 -17.78 4.62
CA SER A 655 -9.79 -17.29 3.88
C SER A 655 -8.51 -18.05 4.23
N ALA A 656 -7.56 -18.01 3.31
CA ALA A 656 -6.21 -18.53 3.45
C ALA A 656 -5.26 -17.51 2.81
N GLU A 657 -4.16 -17.19 3.50
CA GLU A 657 -3.06 -16.40 2.96
C GLU A 657 -1.75 -17.06 3.36
N GLU A 658 -0.90 -17.36 2.37
CA GLU A 658 0.43 -17.92 2.57
C GLU A 658 1.48 -17.03 1.91
N THR A 659 2.60 -16.86 2.59
CA THR A 659 3.73 -16.07 2.12
C THR A 659 4.79 -16.99 1.54
N VAL A 660 5.10 -16.82 0.26
CA VAL A 660 6.04 -17.69 -0.45
C VAL A 660 7.39 -16.98 -0.60
N LYS A 661 8.42 -17.55 0.05
CA LYS A 661 9.82 -17.15 -0.09
C LYS A 661 10.48 -17.87 -1.26
N GLU A 662 11.76 -17.62 -1.49
CA GLU A 662 12.52 -18.29 -2.57
C GLU A 662 12.38 -19.81 -2.51
N LEU A 663 12.08 -20.40 -3.68
CA LEU A 663 11.94 -21.83 -3.88
C LEU A 663 12.75 -22.22 -5.11
N ALA A 664 13.93 -22.79 -4.88
CA ALA A 664 14.87 -23.16 -5.95
C ALA A 664 14.30 -24.21 -6.91
N ASP A 665 13.35 -25.02 -6.46
CA ASP A 665 12.67 -26.05 -7.25
C ASP A 665 11.19 -26.16 -6.84
N TRP A 666 10.40 -26.83 -7.66
CA TRP A 666 8.98 -27.06 -7.45
C TRP A 666 8.72 -27.67 -6.08
N THR A 667 8.06 -26.90 -5.23
CA THR A 667 7.75 -27.27 -3.85
C THR A 667 6.25 -27.30 -3.67
N ARG A 668 5.74 -28.38 -3.08
CA ARG A 668 4.31 -28.50 -2.76
C ARG A 668 4.00 -27.68 -1.51
N ILE A 669 3.05 -26.75 -1.63
CA ILE A 669 2.54 -25.94 -0.53
C ILE A 669 1.08 -26.32 -0.30
N SER A 670 0.69 -26.37 0.98
CA SER A 670 -0.68 -26.66 1.43
C SER A 670 -1.07 -25.63 2.47
N VAL A 671 -2.10 -24.84 2.19
CA VAL A 671 -2.55 -23.74 3.04
C VAL A 671 -3.95 -24.05 3.56
N PRO A 672 -4.15 -24.26 4.86
CA PRO A 672 -5.47 -24.50 5.42
C PRO A 672 -6.36 -23.25 5.32
N LEU A 673 -7.65 -23.44 5.00
CA LEU A 673 -8.62 -22.35 5.04
C LEU A 673 -9.07 -22.11 6.49
N ASN A 674 -8.99 -20.87 6.93
CA ASN A 674 -9.53 -20.41 8.19
C ASN A 674 -10.99 -20.00 8.02
N TYR A 675 -11.92 -20.79 8.58
CA TYR A 675 -13.35 -20.48 8.56
C TYR A 675 -13.71 -19.51 9.68
N VAL A 676 -14.29 -18.38 9.30
CA VAL A 676 -14.79 -17.33 10.20
C VAL A 676 -16.32 -17.29 10.29
N SER A 677 -17.01 -18.03 9.40
CA SER A 677 -18.46 -18.24 9.43
C SER A 677 -18.82 -19.70 9.15
N ASP A 678 -19.96 -20.14 9.68
CA ASP A 678 -20.57 -21.45 9.39
C ASP A 678 -21.55 -21.40 8.22
N GLU A 679 -21.79 -20.21 7.64
CA GLU A 679 -22.59 -20.08 6.43
C GLU A 679 -21.93 -20.78 5.22
N LYS A 680 -22.77 -21.19 4.25
CA LYS A 680 -22.28 -21.74 2.98
C LYS A 680 -21.86 -20.62 2.04
N PRO A 681 -20.74 -20.76 1.33
CA PRO A 681 -20.32 -19.78 0.34
C PRO A 681 -21.25 -19.75 -0.86
N GLU A 682 -21.28 -18.60 -1.51
CA GLU A 682 -21.89 -18.40 -2.82
C GLU A 682 -20.82 -18.17 -3.89
N LYS A 683 -19.64 -17.68 -3.48
CA LYS A 683 -18.54 -17.33 -4.37
C LYS A 683 -17.18 -17.68 -3.76
N ALA A 684 -16.20 -17.87 -4.63
CA ALA A 684 -14.80 -18.10 -4.28
C ALA A 684 -13.86 -17.33 -5.22
N ASN A 685 -12.69 -16.98 -4.71
CA ASN A 685 -11.59 -16.47 -5.51
C ASN A 685 -10.26 -17.02 -4.97
N VAL A 686 -9.31 -17.18 -5.87
CA VAL A 686 -7.94 -17.56 -5.60
C VAL A 686 -7.06 -16.58 -6.35
N ILE A 687 -6.08 -16.00 -5.68
CA ILE A 687 -5.08 -15.08 -6.23
C ILE A 687 -3.71 -15.69 -5.97
N ILE A 688 -2.92 -15.83 -7.02
CA ILE A 688 -1.53 -16.28 -6.94
C ILE A 688 -0.66 -15.18 -7.51
N SER A 689 0.17 -14.58 -6.67
CA SER A 689 0.91 -13.35 -6.96
C SER A 689 2.41 -13.55 -6.76
N SER A 690 3.22 -13.15 -7.75
CA SER A 690 4.67 -13.04 -7.59
C SER A 690 5.09 -11.89 -6.67
N ALA A 691 4.14 -11.05 -6.26
CA ALA A 691 4.36 -9.90 -5.39
C ALA A 691 3.74 -10.02 -4.00
N ASP A 692 4.14 -9.10 -3.11
CA ASP A 692 3.42 -8.80 -1.86
C ASP A 692 2.12 -8.07 -2.22
N TYR A 693 1.10 -8.85 -2.57
CA TYR A 693 -0.07 -8.42 -3.35
C TYR A 693 -0.77 -7.15 -2.80
N PHE A 694 -0.93 -7.04 -1.48
CA PHE A 694 -1.58 -5.89 -0.85
C PHE A 694 -0.62 -4.74 -0.50
N ASN A 695 0.69 -4.89 -0.75
CA ASN A 695 1.70 -3.88 -0.41
C ASN A 695 2.49 -3.43 -1.66
N ARG A 696 1.91 -2.45 -2.37
CA ARG A 696 2.48 -1.86 -3.58
C ARG A 696 3.92 -1.35 -3.41
N THR A 697 4.26 -0.79 -2.25
CA THR A 697 5.60 -0.20 -2.00
C THR A 697 6.73 -1.23 -1.96
N ARG A 698 6.39 -2.50 -1.74
CA ARG A 698 7.36 -3.60 -1.66
C ARG A 698 7.55 -4.31 -3.00
N ILE A 699 6.80 -3.95 -4.05
CA ILE A 699 6.85 -4.68 -5.30
C ILE A 699 8.23 -4.56 -5.94
N GLY A 700 8.85 -5.69 -6.28
CA GLY A 700 10.17 -5.76 -6.90
C GLY A 700 10.07 -6.23 -8.35
N ASN A 701 10.50 -5.40 -9.30
CA ASN A 701 10.55 -5.72 -10.72
C ASN A 701 11.43 -6.95 -10.98
N GLY A 702 10.97 -7.88 -11.82
CA GLY A 702 11.68 -9.10 -12.23
C GLY A 702 11.53 -10.30 -11.29
N ASN A 703 10.89 -10.15 -10.12
CA ASN A 703 10.60 -11.29 -9.24
C ASN A 703 9.52 -12.19 -9.84
N THR A 704 9.66 -13.50 -9.67
CA THR A 704 8.77 -14.47 -10.31
C THR A 704 8.13 -15.43 -9.32
N LEU A 705 6.97 -15.97 -9.69
CA LEU A 705 6.37 -17.12 -9.04
C LEU A 705 5.71 -17.96 -10.13
N SER A 706 6.12 -19.22 -10.23
CA SER A 706 5.44 -20.23 -11.05
C SER A 706 4.49 -21.03 -10.18
N ALA A 707 3.37 -21.45 -10.75
CA ALA A 707 2.36 -22.26 -10.09
C ALA A 707 1.88 -23.39 -11.00
N ASP A 708 1.59 -24.54 -10.38
CA ASP A 708 1.15 -25.75 -11.06
C ASP A 708 0.29 -26.63 -10.14
N ASN A 709 -0.65 -27.38 -10.70
CA ASN A 709 -1.56 -28.32 -10.03
C ASN A 709 -2.23 -27.75 -8.78
N VAL A 710 -2.80 -26.54 -8.90
CA VAL A 710 -3.48 -25.85 -7.80
C VAL A 710 -4.88 -26.43 -7.62
N ALA A 711 -5.24 -26.81 -6.39
CA ALA A 711 -6.50 -27.49 -6.12
C ALA A 711 -7.02 -27.22 -4.70
N PHE A 712 -8.34 -27.21 -4.55
CA PHE A 712 -8.99 -27.34 -3.24
C PHE A 712 -8.96 -28.79 -2.75
N VAL A 713 -8.77 -28.96 -1.44
CA VAL A 713 -8.76 -30.28 -0.77
C VAL A 713 -9.96 -30.39 0.16
N TYR A 714 -10.57 -31.56 0.18
CA TYR A 714 -11.72 -31.90 0.99
C TYR A 714 -11.38 -33.12 1.85
N ASN A 715 -11.36 -32.96 3.16
CA ASN A 715 -11.09 -34.06 4.08
C ASN A 715 -12.36 -34.90 4.28
N SER A 716 -12.17 -36.20 4.53
CA SER A 716 -13.25 -37.17 4.68
C SER A 716 -12.94 -38.22 5.75
N LYS A 717 -12.10 -37.89 6.73
CA LYS A 717 -11.78 -38.77 7.86
C LYS A 717 -12.51 -38.30 9.12
N LEU A 718 -12.45 -39.11 10.17
CA LEU A 718 -12.97 -38.71 11.48
C LEU A 718 -11.92 -37.93 12.27
N LYS A 719 -12.38 -36.87 12.92
CA LYS A 719 -11.65 -36.12 13.94
C LYS A 719 -11.86 -36.74 15.32
N SER A 720 -13.08 -37.21 15.62
CA SER A 720 -13.42 -37.78 16.92
C SER A 720 -14.61 -38.75 16.83
N ILE A 721 -14.66 -39.68 17.79
CA ILE A 721 -15.82 -40.54 18.04
C ILE A 721 -16.10 -40.53 19.54
N THR A 722 -17.34 -40.24 19.93
CA THR A 722 -17.82 -40.40 21.30
C THR A 722 -19.04 -41.32 21.33
N ILE A 723 -19.10 -42.17 22.36
CA ILE A 723 -20.19 -43.13 22.60
C ILE A 723 -20.77 -42.81 23.97
N SER A 724 -22.04 -42.43 24.02
CA SER A 724 -22.74 -42.00 25.23
C SER A 724 -21.96 -40.93 26.02
N GLY A 725 -21.35 -39.98 25.29
CA GLY A 725 -20.55 -38.90 25.86
C GLY A 725 -19.12 -39.27 26.25
N THR A 726 -18.68 -40.52 26.06
CA THR A 726 -17.30 -40.95 26.34
C THR A 726 -16.51 -41.12 25.04
N ALA A 727 -15.33 -40.50 24.94
CA ALA A 727 -14.47 -40.65 23.78
C ALA A 727 -14.04 -42.10 23.56
N LEU A 728 -13.97 -42.54 22.30
CA LEU A 728 -13.52 -43.87 21.95
C LEU A 728 -12.04 -44.04 22.33
N THR A 729 -11.76 -44.97 23.25
CA THR A 729 -10.40 -45.28 23.68
C THR A 729 -9.53 -45.76 22.52
N GLY A 730 -8.36 -45.14 22.36
CA GLY A 730 -7.39 -45.52 21.32
C GLY A 730 -7.81 -45.11 19.91
N PHE A 731 -8.74 -44.16 19.76
CA PHE A 731 -9.11 -43.62 18.45
C PHE A 731 -7.89 -43.02 17.73
N ASP A 732 -7.72 -43.42 16.47
CA ASP A 732 -6.76 -42.90 15.52
C ASP A 732 -7.45 -42.76 14.15
N LYS A 733 -7.25 -41.61 13.49
CA LYS A 733 -7.96 -41.27 12.25
C LYS A 733 -7.64 -42.21 11.08
N ASP A 734 -6.51 -42.90 11.13
CA ASP A 734 -6.02 -43.83 10.10
C ASP A 734 -6.33 -45.30 10.48
N THR A 735 -7.01 -45.52 11.60
CA THR A 735 -7.51 -46.84 12.04
C THR A 735 -9.01 -46.95 11.75
N TYR A 736 -9.39 -47.91 10.90
CA TYR A 736 -10.76 -48.06 10.39
C TYR A 736 -11.57 -49.18 11.06
N GLU A 737 -10.96 -49.98 11.93
CA GLU A 737 -11.60 -51.09 12.62
C GLU A 737 -11.31 -51.05 14.11
N TYR A 738 -12.36 -51.15 14.94
CA TYR A 738 -12.27 -51.11 16.40
C TYR A 738 -13.05 -52.24 17.03
N ALA A 739 -12.45 -52.89 18.03
CA ALA A 739 -13.14 -53.82 18.93
C ALA A 739 -13.49 -53.08 20.23
N VAL A 740 -14.78 -52.86 20.47
CA VAL A 740 -15.27 -52.06 21.58
C VAL A 740 -15.85 -52.96 22.66
N ASP A 741 -15.40 -52.80 23.90
CA ASP A 741 -15.95 -53.52 25.05
C ASP A 741 -17.30 -52.89 25.45
N GLY A 742 -18.28 -53.73 25.79
CA GLY A 742 -19.61 -53.28 26.22
C GLY A 742 -20.75 -53.64 25.28
N VAL A 743 -21.92 -53.07 25.56
CA VAL A 743 -23.16 -53.31 24.80
C VAL A 743 -23.22 -52.34 23.62
N MET A 744 -23.79 -52.80 22.49
CA MET A 744 -24.11 -51.95 21.35
C MET A 744 -24.95 -50.74 21.81
N PRO A 745 -24.51 -49.49 21.55
CA PRO A 745 -25.24 -48.29 21.91
C PRO A 745 -26.42 -48.05 20.96
N VAL A 746 -27.32 -47.13 21.32
CA VAL A 746 -28.28 -46.57 20.36
C VAL A 746 -27.51 -45.62 19.44
N VAL A 747 -27.81 -45.62 18.13
CA VAL A 747 -27.10 -44.77 17.14
C VAL A 747 -27.09 -43.29 17.53
N ALA A 748 -28.17 -42.79 18.12
CA ALA A 748 -28.27 -41.40 18.60
C ALA A 748 -27.27 -41.04 19.72
N ASP A 749 -26.73 -42.03 20.43
CA ASP A 749 -25.71 -41.83 21.47
C ASP A 749 -24.28 -41.80 20.90
N VAL A 750 -24.12 -42.03 19.59
CA VAL A 750 -22.84 -41.98 18.90
C VAL A 750 -22.69 -40.64 18.19
N VAL A 751 -21.77 -39.82 18.68
CA VAL A 751 -21.41 -38.56 18.03
C VAL A 751 -20.05 -38.75 17.38
N ALA A 752 -20.02 -38.67 16.06
CA ALA A 752 -18.82 -38.78 15.25
C ALA A 752 -18.63 -37.47 14.49
N GLU A 753 -17.46 -36.85 14.66
CA GLU A 753 -17.14 -35.57 14.03
C GLU A 753 -16.14 -35.81 12.91
N ALA A 754 -16.42 -35.27 11.72
CA ALA A 754 -15.47 -35.30 10.61
C ALA A 754 -14.32 -34.31 10.83
N ASP A 755 -13.19 -34.56 10.17
CA ASP A 755 -12.07 -33.61 10.10
C ASP A 755 -12.19 -32.61 8.93
N GLY A 756 -13.16 -32.82 8.02
CA GLY A 756 -13.51 -31.91 6.94
C GLY A 756 -14.68 -30.98 7.28
N LYS A 757 -14.56 -29.69 6.99
CA LYS A 757 -15.56 -28.66 7.32
C LYS A 757 -16.92 -28.91 6.66
N GLY A 758 -16.90 -29.29 5.37
CA GLY A 758 -18.11 -29.61 4.60
C GLY A 758 -18.46 -31.10 4.54
N ALA A 759 -17.74 -31.96 5.27
CA ALA A 759 -17.93 -33.40 5.21
C ALA A 759 -19.25 -33.82 5.87
N THR A 760 -19.85 -34.88 5.34
CA THR A 760 -21.08 -35.47 5.89
C THR A 760 -20.76 -36.77 6.60
N VAL A 761 -21.36 -36.99 7.77
CA VAL A 761 -21.17 -38.20 8.57
C VAL A 761 -22.48 -38.98 8.64
N GLU A 762 -22.42 -40.26 8.30
CA GLU A 762 -23.55 -41.18 8.32
C GLU A 762 -23.23 -42.35 9.25
N VAL A 763 -24.08 -42.61 10.24
CA VAL A 763 -23.91 -43.70 11.20
C VAL A 763 -25.01 -44.74 11.00
N THR A 764 -24.61 -45.98 10.77
CA THR A 764 -25.51 -47.12 10.58
C THR A 764 -25.17 -48.24 11.55
N ALA A 765 -26.17 -49.06 11.90
CA ALA A 765 -26.02 -50.15 12.86
C ALA A 765 -26.62 -51.45 12.30
N ALA A 766 -25.89 -52.55 12.43
CA ALA A 766 -26.34 -53.89 12.06
C ALA A 766 -25.79 -54.92 13.05
N GLY A 767 -26.68 -55.54 13.85
CA GLY A 767 -26.28 -56.51 14.87
C GLY A 767 -25.36 -55.90 15.92
N LYS A 768 -24.13 -56.42 16.04
CA LYS A 768 -23.08 -55.93 16.97
C LYS A 768 -22.11 -54.94 16.31
N VAL A 769 -22.38 -54.53 15.08
CA VAL A 769 -21.47 -53.71 14.28
C VAL A 769 -22.12 -52.34 14.05
N LEU A 770 -21.35 -51.30 14.33
CA LEU A 770 -21.67 -49.92 13.99
C LEU A 770 -20.71 -49.44 12.91
N THR A 771 -21.25 -48.86 11.84
CA THR A 771 -20.49 -48.38 10.69
C THR A 771 -20.70 -46.89 10.54
N ILE A 772 -19.60 -46.13 10.59
CA ILE A 772 -19.56 -44.67 10.40
C ILE A 772 -18.94 -44.40 9.04
N THR A 773 -19.67 -43.77 8.14
CA THR A 773 -19.17 -43.36 6.84
C THR A 773 -19.04 -41.84 6.81
N VAL A 774 -17.85 -41.35 6.49
CA VAL A 774 -17.58 -39.92 6.31
C VAL A 774 -17.36 -39.68 4.82
N LYS A 775 -18.15 -38.78 4.23
CA LYS A 775 -18.06 -38.41 2.81
C LYS A 775 -17.59 -36.96 2.72
N GLY A 776 -16.53 -36.71 1.96
CA GLY A 776 -16.03 -35.36 1.67
C GLY A 776 -17.08 -34.51 0.96
N ASN A 777 -16.93 -33.19 1.04
CA ASN A 777 -17.91 -32.27 0.45
C ASN A 777 -17.95 -32.32 -1.09
N ASP A 778 -16.89 -32.82 -1.70
CA ASP A 778 -16.70 -33.04 -3.14
C ASP A 778 -17.12 -34.43 -3.62
N ILE A 779 -17.75 -35.29 -2.79
CA ILE A 779 -18.07 -36.69 -3.14
C ILE A 779 -18.84 -36.85 -4.47
N ALA A 780 -19.63 -35.83 -4.85
CA ALA A 780 -20.36 -35.81 -6.11
C ALA A 780 -19.43 -35.76 -7.34
N ASP A 781 -18.29 -35.06 -7.22
CA ASP A 781 -17.28 -34.87 -8.26
C ASP A 781 -16.11 -35.85 -8.10
N ASN A 782 -15.88 -36.34 -6.88
CA ASN A 782 -14.83 -37.28 -6.50
C ASN A 782 -15.41 -38.41 -5.65
N ALA A 783 -16.02 -39.40 -6.31
CA ALA A 783 -16.69 -40.52 -5.65
C ALA A 783 -15.79 -41.37 -4.73
N ALA A 784 -14.47 -41.23 -4.82
CA ALA A 784 -13.51 -41.92 -3.96
C ALA A 784 -13.26 -41.20 -2.62
N ASN A 785 -13.74 -39.97 -2.43
CA ASN A 785 -13.46 -39.20 -1.22
C ASN A 785 -14.38 -39.55 -0.05
N TYR A 786 -14.28 -40.79 0.43
CA TYR A 786 -14.97 -41.23 1.65
C TYR A 786 -14.12 -42.22 2.44
N HIS A 787 -14.36 -42.29 3.75
CA HIS A 787 -13.78 -43.28 4.63
C HIS A 787 -14.86 -43.94 5.49
N THR A 788 -14.64 -45.19 5.86
CA THR A 788 -15.56 -45.98 6.67
C THR A 788 -14.87 -46.53 7.90
N TYR A 789 -15.45 -46.31 9.07
CA TYR A 789 -14.97 -46.78 10.36
C TYR A 789 -15.96 -47.80 10.92
N THR A 790 -15.46 -48.94 11.36
CA THR A 790 -16.27 -50.07 11.83
C THR A 790 -15.98 -50.36 13.30
N LEU A 791 -16.99 -50.25 14.16
CA LEU A 791 -16.92 -50.55 15.58
C LEU A 791 -17.67 -51.86 15.84
N THR A 792 -16.95 -52.88 16.27
CA THR A 792 -17.51 -54.19 16.63
C THR A 792 -17.61 -54.31 18.15
N PHE A 793 -18.83 -54.36 18.67
CA PHE A 793 -19.09 -54.48 20.10
C PHE A 793 -19.03 -55.94 20.54
N LYS A 794 -18.19 -56.24 21.54
CA LYS A 794 -18.03 -57.62 22.06
C LYS A 794 -19.28 -58.13 22.79
N GLY A 795 -20.24 -57.24 23.07
CA GLY A 795 -21.41 -57.51 23.88
C GLY A 795 -21.10 -57.33 25.36
N GLY A 796 -22.12 -56.94 26.12
CA GLY A 796 -21.99 -56.91 27.58
C GLY A 796 -22.17 -58.31 28.18
N VAL A 797 -21.31 -58.66 29.14
CA VAL A 797 -21.57 -59.77 30.06
C VAL A 797 -22.73 -59.36 30.99
N GLY A 798 -23.79 -60.16 31.06
CA GLY A 798 -25.07 -59.75 31.62
C GLY A 798 -25.22 -59.94 33.14
N VAL A 799 -25.16 -58.82 33.88
CA VAL A 799 -26.10 -58.30 34.90
C VAL A 799 -26.41 -59.11 36.19
N GLU A 800 -26.24 -60.42 36.28
CA GLU A 800 -26.24 -61.14 37.57
C GLU A 800 -25.05 -62.10 37.64
N GLN A 801 -24.00 -61.70 38.36
CA GLN A 801 -22.93 -62.59 38.76
C GLN A 801 -23.24 -63.13 40.15
N ASN A 802 -23.68 -64.38 40.21
CA ASN A 802 -23.88 -65.06 41.49
C ASN A 802 -22.64 -65.87 41.81
N THR A 803 -22.00 -65.55 42.93
CA THR A 803 -20.78 -66.21 43.39
C THR A 803 -21.10 -67.04 44.62
N TYR A 804 -20.72 -68.32 44.61
CA TYR A 804 -20.88 -69.22 45.75
C TYR A 804 -19.68 -70.18 45.80
N ASN A 805 -18.92 -70.17 46.89
CA ASN A 805 -17.62 -70.85 46.99
C ASN A 805 -16.67 -70.43 45.84
N SER A 806 -16.11 -71.39 45.09
CA SER A 806 -15.27 -71.18 43.90
C SER A 806 -16.05 -71.00 42.60
N LEU A 807 -17.40 -71.05 42.65
CA LEU A 807 -18.27 -70.99 41.47
C LEU A 807 -18.67 -69.56 41.13
N SER A 808 -18.63 -69.23 39.83
CA SER A 808 -19.06 -67.95 39.26
C SER A 808 -20.07 -68.22 38.13
N ILE A 809 -21.33 -67.84 38.34
CA ILE A 809 -22.43 -68.05 37.39
C ILE A 809 -22.80 -66.70 36.75
N LYS A 810 -22.75 -66.60 35.42
CA LYS A 810 -22.99 -65.39 34.65
C LYS A 810 -24.03 -65.60 33.56
N GLY A 811 -24.95 -64.65 33.41
CA GLY A 811 -25.83 -64.57 32.25
C GLY A 811 -25.07 -64.05 31.04
N ILE A 812 -25.20 -64.72 29.90
CA ILE A 812 -24.70 -64.25 28.60
C ILE A 812 -25.86 -64.13 27.62
N GLU A 813 -25.59 -63.53 26.46
CA GLU A 813 -26.55 -63.45 25.37
C GLU A 813 -26.95 -64.86 24.92
N SER A 814 -28.24 -65.18 25.03
CA SER A 814 -28.80 -66.52 24.75
C SER A 814 -28.14 -67.69 25.52
N GLY A 815 -27.63 -67.47 26.74
CA GLY A 815 -26.90 -68.52 27.44
C GLY A 815 -26.48 -68.22 28.88
N VAL A 816 -25.85 -69.21 29.51
CA VAL A 816 -25.29 -69.12 30.87
C VAL A 816 -23.87 -69.66 30.89
N VAL A 817 -22.97 -68.97 31.61
CA VAL A 817 -21.61 -69.43 31.89
C VAL A 817 -21.50 -69.80 33.37
N VAL A 818 -20.91 -70.96 33.68
CA VAL A 818 -20.53 -71.38 35.03
C VAL A 818 -19.03 -71.63 35.05
N GLU A 819 -18.28 -70.88 35.85
CA GLU A 819 -16.84 -71.01 36.03
C GLU A 819 -16.53 -71.62 37.41
N GLY A 820 -15.50 -72.47 37.50
CA GLY A 820 -14.92 -72.91 38.78
C GLY A 820 -15.49 -74.19 39.40
N ALA A 821 -16.20 -75.01 38.62
CA ALA A 821 -16.72 -76.32 39.05
C ALA A 821 -15.59 -77.31 39.33
N GLN A 822 -15.69 -78.08 40.42
CA GLN A 822 -14.67 -79.06 40.84
C GLN A 822 -15.29 -80.46 40.86
N LEU A 823 -14.50 -81.52 40.56
CA LEU A 823 -14.92 -82.92 40.77
C LEU A 823 -16.22 -83.34 40.05
N GLU A 824 -16.31 -83.19 38.72
CA GLU A 824 -17.43 -83.72 37.92
C GLU A 824 -18.82 -83.31 38.47
N GLU A 825 -19.00 -82.04 38.82
CA GLU A 825 -20.29 -81.52 39.27
C GLU A 825 -21.30 -81.53 38.13
N LEU A 826 -22.52 -82.05 38.42
CA LEU A 826 -23.65 -81.96 37.50
C LEU A 826 -24.26 -80.55 37.61
N ILE A 827 -24.20 -79.82 36.51
CA ILE A 827 -24.82 -78.51 36.34
C ILE A 827 -26.11 -78.71 35.56
N GLU A 828 -27.21 -78.23 36.12
CA GLU A 828 -28.54 -78.31 35.54
C GLU A 828 -29.12 -76.91 35.41
N VAL A 829 -29.64 -76.58 34.24
CA VAL A 829 -30.33 -75.30 34.00
C VAL A 829 -31.79 -75.58 33.76
N TYR A 830 -32.64 -74.89 34.52
CA TYR A 830 -34.09 -75.01 34.49
C TYR A 830 -34.72 -73.68 34.08
N SER A 831 -35.85 -73.75 33.39
CA SER A 831 -36.78 -72.61 33.29
C SER A 831 -37.38 -72.27 34.66
N VAL A 832 -37.92 -71.06 34.84
CA VAL A 832 -38.63 -70.69 36.08
C VAL A 832 -39.88 -71.53 36.36
N GLN A 833 -40.41 -72.23 35.35
CA GLN A 833 -41.48 -73.22 35.49
C GLN A 833 -40.99 -74.60 35.96
N GLY A 834 -39.69 -74.77 36.21
CA GLY A 834 -39.10 -76.00 36.74
C GLY A 834 -38.80 -77.07 35.67
N MET A 835 -38.92 -76.77 34.38
CA MET A 835 -38.49 -77.69 33.32
C MET A 835 -36.98 -77.61 33.11
N LEU A 836 -36.30 -78.76 33.08
CA LEU A 836 -34.88 -78.87 32.74
C LEU A 836 -34.68 -78.52 31.25
N VAL A 837 -33.85 -77.52 30.98
CA VAL A 837 -33.57 -77.03 29.62
C VAL A 837 -32.17 -77.37 29.13
N ALA A 838 -31.22 -77.57 30.05
CA ALA A 838 -29.88 -78.05 29.73
C ALA A 838 -29.25 -78.72 30.96
N GLN A 839 -28.36 -79.69 30.75
CA GLN A 839 -27.53 -80.26 31.81
C GLN A 839 -26.17 -80.71 31.27
N SER A 840 -25.14 -80.65 32.10
CA SER A 840 -23.84 -81.27 31.80
C SER A 840 -23.04 -81.51 33.07
N THR A 841 -22.15 -82.49 32.99
CA THR A 841 -21.11 -82.73 33.99
C THR A 841 -19.79 -82.13 33.50
N VAL A 842 -19.13 -81.34 34.34
CA VAL A 842 -17.90 -80.60 33.96
C VAL A 842 -16.96 -80.43 35.15
N ASN A 843 -15.67 -80.36 34.85
CA ASN A 843 -14.62 -79.94 35.78
C ASN A 843 -13.94 -78.70 35.17
N GLY A 844 -14.11 -77.53 35.78
CA GLY A 844 -13.65 -76.24 35.24
C GLY A 844 -14.79 -75.31 34.83
N THR A 845 -14.78 -74.84 33.58
CA THR A 845 -15.75 -73.85 33.06
C THR A 845 -16.71 -74.50 32.07
N MET A 846 -18.00 -74.18 32.21
CA MET A 846 -19.08 -74.57 31.31
C MET A 846 -19.74 -73.34 30.71
N THR A 847 -20.08 -73.42 29.43
CA THR A 847 -20.96 -72.44 28.76
C THR A 847 -22.13 -73.16 28.11
N ILE A 848 -23.34 -72.72 28.39
CA ILE A 848 -24.59 -73.19 27.80
C ILE A 848 -25.09 -72.10 26.85
N HIS A 849 -25.31 -72.46 25.60
CA HIS A 849 -25.88 -71.61 24.56
C HIS A 849 -27.28 -72.09 24.17
N GLY A 850 -28.03 -71.26 23.43
CA GLY A 850 -29.35 -71.63 22.89
C GLY A 850 -30.51 -71.42 23.87
N LEU A 851 -30.29 -70.66 24.95
CA LEU A 851 -31.35 -70.20 25.85
C LEU A 851 -32.02 -68.94 25.29
N SER A 852 -33.28 -68.70 25.65
CA SER A 852 -34.02 -67.50 25.21
C SER A 852 -33.50 -66.27 25.93
N SER A 853 -33.18 -65.20 25.19
CA SER A 853 -32.75 -63.90 25.70
C SER A 853 -33.77 -63.27 26.68
N ASN A 854 -33.31 -62.37 27.56
CA ASN A 854 -34.12 -61.68 28.60
C ASN A 854 -34.97 -62.62 29.48
N THR A 855 -34.57 -63.88 29.63
CA THR A 855 -35.31 -64.89 30.39
C THR A 855 -34.52 -65.31 31.62
N ILE A 856 -35.20 -65.43 32.76
CA ILE A 856 -34.60 -65.95 34.00
C ILE A 856 -34.54 -67.48 33.91
N TYR A 857 -33.39 -68.04 34.23
CA TYR A 857 -33.18 -69.47 34.40
C TYR A 857 -32.68 -69.76 35.81
N LEU A 858 -32.98 -70.95 36.32
CA LEU A 858 -32.44 -71.46 37.57
C LEU A 858 -31.28 -72.40 37.25
N VAL A 859 -30.10 -72.09 37.77
CA VAL A 859 -28.89 -72.90 37.63
C VAL A 859 -28.70 -73.66 38.94
N LYS A 860 -28.74 -74.99 38.86
CA LYS A 860 -28.57 -75.89 39.98
C LYS A 860 -27.25 -76.64 39.84
N ILE A 861 -26.48 -76.65 40.92
CA ILE A 861 -25.17 -77.31 41.03
C ILE A 861 -25.16 -78.00 42.40
N GLY A 862 -25.31 -79.32 42.42
CA GLY A 862 -25.51 -80.07 43.66
C GLY A 862 -26.75 -79.60 44.44
N SER A 863 -26.56 -79.11 45.67
CA SER A 863 -27.62 -78.53 46.51
C SER A 863 -27.77 -77.00 46.35
N TYR A 864 -26.87 -76.35 45.64
CA TYR A 864 -26.92 -74.92 45.38
C TYR A 864 -27.80 -74.62 44.17
N VAL A 865 -28.71 -73.66 44.30
CA VAL A 865 -29.55 -73.19 43.21
C VAL A 865 -29.51 -71.68 43.20
N THR A 866 -29.21 -71.09 42.05
CA THR A 866 -29.27 -69.65 41.86
C THR A 866 -30.08 -69.32 40.61
N ARG A 867 -30.64 -68.11 40.56
CA ARG A 867 -31.26 -67.60 39.35
C ARG A 867 -30.23 -66.80 38.56
N VAL A 868 -30.36 -66.81 37.25
CA VAL A 868 -29.55 -65.97 36.36
C VAL A 868 -30.42 -65.49 35.21
N MET A 869 -30.36 -64.20 34.91
CA MET A 869 -31.06 -63.64 33.75
C MET A 869 -30.13 -63.72 32.53
N THR A 870 -30.57 -64.42 31.50
CA THR A 870 -29.90 -64.45 30.19
C THR A 870 -30.18 -63.18 29.42
N LYS A 871 -29.25 -62.78 28.56
CA LYS A 871 -29.37 -61.54 27.78
C LYS A 871 -29.97 -61.79 26.41
#